data_AF-A0A965AB16-F1
#
_entry.id   AF-A0A965AB16-F1
#
_cell.length_a   1.000
_cell.length_b   1.000
_cell.length_c   1.000
_cell.angle_alpha   90.00
_cell.angle_beta   90.00
_cell.angle_gamma   90.00
#
_symmetry.space_group_name_H-M   'P 1'
#
loop_
_entity.id
_entity.type
_entity.pdbx_description
1 polymer ?
#
loop_
_entity_poly.entity_id
_entity_poly.type
_entity_poly.pdbx_seq_one_letter_code
_entity_poly.pdbx_strand_id
1 'polypeptide(L)'
;LFQYVQLFVISNSLDTKYLANNALQSVMQTFFWSDSQNKRITDLSAFTNAFLNPDHLGKFISHYVVQNETFKNMMILRPYQYYAVEAIIKQVKTSNNNGYIWHTTGSGKTLTSFKASQIIMDLPEVYKVVFVVDRKDLDYQTMNEFNAFKKDSVDVTDNTASLVSQLSDDTKLVLTTIQKLNNAISRAHFEKKLTHLREKKVVFIFDECHRSQFGDTHERITQYFQKAQLFGFTGTPIFAENAAKNELGKRTTKDLFGECLHKYVITDAIRDQNVLRFGIEYIGRYKQKSNTFMDIEVEDIDRPEVWTDENRLGKIVDYIIAYHGQKTFNKEFSSIFAISSIENLIKYYEIFKKKKENGEHDLRVATIFTFDANEEDEDAQDRLPGDELLMAADPKVAYKSSHTRDKLEEFIKDYNKLYGTAFSTQDGQQFENYFKDISKRLKEREKETFNDEKDRLDILLVVNMFLTGFDAKKVNTLYVDKNLKHHGLIQAYSRTNRILGEKKSQGNILAFRNLKKATDKAITLFSNKEAIEDIILPPFEAIAKRFDEALQDLLKITPTPQSVDELVSEEDEAAFIQAFRALLRAKNVLESYADFSWDALGIDEETFIDFQTKYIDLYAKVKRENAKQKTSILNDIDFEVELIHRDIINVAYIIKLLAKLKQAKQSEKEKQRKAIMDLLGSDIQLRSKRELIEKFIDENLPKIEDADRIQEEFEQYWQDQKVLALAKLCDEEGLDKEQFKALIDAYIYSGQEPLRDDIFKCLGNRPSIL
;
A
#
# COMPACT_ATOMS: atom_id res chain seq x y z
N LEU A 1 -25.83 -19.00 -16.98
CA LEU A 1 -26.19 -19.28 -15.57
C LEU A 1 -24.99 -19.13 -14.63
N PHE A 2 -23.91 -19.92 -14.75
CA PHE A 2 -22.75 -19.82 -13.83
C PHE A 2 -21.99 -18.48 -13.85
N GLN A 3 -22.17 -17.66 -14.88
CA GLN A 3 -21.67 -16.27 -14.90
C GLN A 3 -22.34 -15.35 -13.87
N TYR A 4 -23.47 -15.74 -13.28
CA TYR A 4 -24.16 -14.99 -12.21
C TYR A 4 -23.64 -15.30 -10.81
N VAL A 5 -22.65 -16.19 -10.65
CA VAL A 5 -22.06 -16.48 -9.34
C VAL A 5 -21.46 -15.19 -8.76
N GLN A 6 -21.88 -14.81 -7.55
CA GLN A 6 -21.37 -13.62 -6.86
C GLN A 6 -20.41 -13.96 -5.71
N LEU A 7 -20.63 -15.11 -5.08
CA LEU A 7 -19.92 -15.54 -3.89
C LEU A 7 -19.43 -16.98 -4.05
N PHE A 8 -18.18 -17.21 -3.64
CA PHE A 8 -17.66 -18.56 -3.44
C PHE A 8 -17.50 -18.82 -1.94
N VAL A 9 -17.80 -20.05 -1.53
CA VAL A 9 -17.50 -20.58 -0.19
C VAL A 9 -16.61 -21.79 -0.38
N ILE A 10 -15.48 -21.80 0.32
CA ILE A 10 -14.48 -22.87 0.27
C ILE A 10 -14.33 -23.39 1.70
N SER A 11 -14.41 -24.71 1.88
CA SER A 11 -14.31 -25.33 3.20
C SER A 11 -13.61 -26.68 3.13
N ASN A 12 -12.84 -27.00 4.16
CA ASN A 12 -12.34 -28.35 4.45
C ASN A 12 -13.02 -28.95 5.70
N SER A 13 -14.21 -28.44 6.06
CA SER A 13 -14.97 -28.71 7.29
C SER A 13 -14.44 -28.01 8.56
N LEU A 14 -13.13 -27.88 8.73
CA LEU A 14 -12.52 -27.22 9.89
C LEU A 14 -12.37 -25.71 9.70
N ASP A 15 -11.98 -25.32 8.48
CA ASP A 15 -11.80 -23.94 8.05
C ASP A 15 -12.72 -23.64 6.88
N THR A 16 -13.59 -22.65 7.07
CA THR A 16 -14.55 -22.19 6.07
C THR A 16 -14.31 -20.73 5.78
N LYS A 17 -14.06 -20.42 4.50
CA LYS A 17 -13.83 -19.07 4.01
C LYS A 17 -14.79 -18.72 2.89
N TYR A 18 -15.02 -17.42 2.71
CA TYR A 18 -15.83 -16.88 1.63
C TYR A 18 -15.07 -15.79 0.86
N LEU A 19 -15.39 -15.63 -0.42
CA LEU A 19 -14.82 -14.61 -1.29
C LEU A 19 -15.82 -14.15 -2.36
N ALA A 20 -15.59 -12.94 -2.88
CA ALA A 20 -16.32 -12.45 -4.04
C ALA A 20 -15.84 -13.16 -5.31
N ASN A 21 -16.72 -13.27 -6.30
CA ASN A 21 -16.31 -13.67 -7.64
C ASN A 21 -15.56 -12.51 -8.33
N ASN A 22 -14.24 -12.49 -8.17
CA ASN A 22 -13.36 -11.46 -8.71
C ASN A 22 -12.08 -12.11 -9.26
N ALA A 23 -11.85 -11.96 -10.57
CA ALA A 23 -10.72 -12.58 -11.27
C ALA A 23 -9.35 -12.05 -10.85
N LEU A 24 -9.30 -10.85 -10.25
CA LEU A 24 -8.06 -10.21 -9.76
C LEU A 24 -7.78 -10.53 -8.28
N GLN A 25 -8.62 -11.37 -7.66
CA GLN A 25 -8.55 -11.64 -6.23
C GLN A 25 -7.56 -12.77 -5.93
N SER A 26 -6.47 -12.43 -5.22
CA SER A 26 -5.54 -13.43 -4.65
C SER A 26 -6.24 -14.29 -3.59
N VAL A 27 -5.76 -15.54 -3.40
CA VAL A 27 -6.19 -16.44 -2.31
C VAL A 27 -6.07 -15.77 -0.93
N MET A 28 -5.12 -14.85 -0.76
CA MET A 28 -4.92 -14.04 0.44
C MET A 28 -6.09 -13.08 0.75
N GLN A 29 -7.01 -12.87 -0.19
CA GLN A 29 -8.19 -12.02 -0.03
C GLN A 29 -9.46 -12.84 0.29
N THR A 30 -9.31 -14.05 0.83
CA THR A 30 -10.41 -14.86 1.36
C THR A 30 -10.69 -14.52 2.83
N PHE A 31 -11.95 -14.54 3.24
CA PHE A 31 -12.33 -14.11 4.59
C PHE A 31 -12.95 -15.25 5.40
N PHE A 32 -12.56 -15.37 6.67
CA PHE A 32 -13.35 -16.12 7.65
C PHE A 32 -14.59 -15.33 8.02
N TRP A 33 -15.71 -16.00 8.30
CA TRP A 33 -16.81 -15.36 9.00
C TRP A 33 -16.46 -15.21 10.49
N SER A 34 -16.98 -14.16 11.11
CA SER A 34 -16.79 -13.90 12.54
C SER A 34 -18.11 -13.44 13.16
N ASP A 35 -18.20 -13.48 14.49
CA ASP A 35 -19.30 -12.85 15.22
C ASP A 35 -19.08 -11.33 15.42
N SER A 36 -20.02 -10.68 16.11
CA SER A 36 -19.96 -9.24 16.41
C SER A 36 -18.84 -8.83 17.38
N GLN A 37 -18.15 -9.80 18.00
CA GLN A 37 -16.96 -9.58 18.84
C GLN A 37 -15.67 -9.92 18.08
N ASN A 38 -15.75 -10.08 16.76
CA ASN A 38 -14.66 -10.44 15.86
C ASN A 38 -14.08 -11.85 16.14
N LYS A 39 -14.81 -12.73 16.83
CA LYS A 39 -14.37 -14.12 17.03
C LYS A 39 -14.70 -14.94 15.78
N ARG A 40 -13.69 -15.61 15.22
CA ARG A 40 -13.84 -16.42 14.00
C ARG A 40 -14.77 -17.60 14.20
N ILE A 41 -15.53 -17.89 13.15
CA ILE A 41 -16.38 -19.06 12.99
C ILE A 41 -15.81 -19.84 11.81
N THR A 42 -14.97 -20.83 12.10
CA THR A 42 -14.22 -21.59 11.08
C THR A 42 -14.92 -22.89 10.69
N ASP A 43 -15.49 -23.59 11.68
CA ASP A 43 -16.23 -24.83 11.51
C ASP A 43 -17.41 -24.67 10.54
N LEU A 44 -17.55 -25.61 9.60
CA LEU A 44 -18.56 -25.55 8.54
C LEU A 44 -20.00 -25.56 9.06
N SER A 45 -20.29 -26.31 10.14
CA SER A 45 -21.64 -26.38 10.70
C SER A 45 -22.02 -25.04 11.32
N ALA A 46 -21.12 -24.47 12.13
CA ALA A 46 -21.31 -23.15 12.70
C ALA A 46 -21.41 -22.05 11.63
N PHE A 47 -20.57 -22.11 10.60
CA PHE A 47 -20.62 -21.18 9.45
C PHE A 47 -21.94 -21.28 8.70
N THR A 48 -22.42 -22.50 8.42
CA THR A 48 -23.66 -22.73 7.67
C THR A 48 -24.85 -22.11 8.40
N ASN A 49 -24.94 -22.32 9.72
CA ASN A 49 -26.00 -21.74 10.54
C ASN A 49 -25.91 -20.20 10.60
N ALA A 50 -24.70 -19.66 10.74
CA ALA A 50 -24.51 -18.22 10.89
C ALA A 50 -24.63 -17.44 9.58
N PHE A 51 -24.09 -17.96 8.48
CA PHE A 51 -23.89 -17.23 7.23
C PHE A 51 -24.80 -17.71 6.08
N LEU A 52 -24.98 -19.03 5.94
CA LEU A 52 -25.73 -19.64 4.82
C LEU A 52 -27.22 -19.85 5.10
N ASN A 53 -27.74 -19.39 6.23
CA ASN A 53 -29.19 -19.37 6.43
C ASN A 53 -29.84 -18.45 5.38
N PRO A 54 -31.01 -18.81 4.80
CA PRO A 54 -31.57 -18.10 3.65
C PRO A 54 -31.80 -16.60 3.87
N ASP A 55 -32.23 -16.22 5.09
CA ASP A 55 -32.52 -14.83 5.43
C ASP A 55 -31.24 -13.99 5.45
N HIS A 56 -30.19 -14.48 6.10
CA HIS A 56 -28.88 -13.81 6.14
C HIS A 56 -28.24 -13.78 4.76
N LEU A 57 -28.18 -14.91 4.05
CA LEU A 57 -27.52 -14.98 2.75
C LEU A 57 -28.21 -14.08 1.71
N GLY A 58 -29.55 -14.10 1.65
CA GLY A 58 -30.32 -13.23 0.77
C GLY A 58 -30.05 -11.75 1.06
N LYS A 59 -30.08 -11.37 2.34
CA LYS A 59 -29.75 -10.01 2.79
C LYS A 59 -28.30 -9.63 2.48
N PHE A 60 -27.36 -10.55 2.68
CA PHE A 60 -25.93 -10.33 2.48
C PHE A 60 -25.63 -10.04 1.01
N ILE A 61 -26.15 -10.89 0.11
CA ILE A 61 -25.98 -10.74 -1.33
C ILE A 61 -26.64 -9.45 -1.84
N SER A 62 -27.85 -9.12 -1.36
CA SER A 62 -28.60 -7.96 -1.86
C SER A 62 -28.02 -6.62 -1.40
N HIS A 63 -27.52 -6.55 -0.16
CA HIS A 63 -27.15 -5.28 0.48
C HIS A 63 -25.67 -5.16 0.83
N TYR A 64 -24.84 -6.20 0.77
CA TYR A 64 -23.45 -6.15 1.27
C TYR A 64 -22.41 -6.60 0.23
N VAL A 65 -22.83 -6.74 -1.03
CA VAL A 65 -21.95 -6.79 -2.20
C VAL A 65 -21.80 -5.37 -2.76
N VAL A 66 -20.59 -4.99 -3.15
CA VAL A 66 -20.25 -3.69 -3.74
C VAL A 66 -19.57 -3.91 -5.09
N GLN A 67 -20.03 -3.20 -6.12
CA GLN A 67 -19.32 -3.13 -7.39
C GLN A 67 -18.31 -1.99 -7.31
N ASN A 68 -17.02 -2.31 -7.39
CA ASN A 68 -15.97 -1.31 -7.48
C ASN A 68 -15.90 -0.79 -8.91
N GLU A 69 -16.26 0.47 -9.11
CA GLU A 69 -16.27 1.10 -10.44
C GLU A 69 -14.88 1.42 -10.97
N THR A 70 -13.91 1.67 -10.09
CA THR A 70 -12.53 2.01 -10.47
C THR A 70 -11.80 0.82 -11.08
N PHE A 71 -11.94 -0.35 -10.44
CA PHE A 71 -11.29 -1.60 -10.85
C PHE A 71 -12.23 -2.54 -11.60
N LYS A 72 -13.50 -2.15 -11.79
CA LYS A 72 -14.56 -2.95 -12.44
C LYS A 72 -14.66 -4.37 -11.88
N ASN A 73 -14.58 -4.49 -10.56
CA ASN A 73 -14.60 -5.78 -9.88
C ASN A 73 -15.60 -5.83 -8.71
N MET A 74 -16.00 -7.03 -8.29
CA MET A 74 -16.89 -7.20 -7.15
C MET A 74 -16.10 -7.27 -5.84
N MET A 75 -16.62 -6.59 -4.83
CA MET A 75 -16.16 -6.60 -3.46
C MET A 75 -17.32 -7.01 -2.54
N ILE A 76 -16.99 -7.56 -1.38
CA ILE A 76 -17.93 -7.98 -0.35
C ILE A 76 -17.51 -7.37 0.98
N LEU A 77 -18.47 -7.00 1.81
CA LEU A 77 -18.14 -6.54 3.16
C LEU A 77 -17.58 -7.69 4.00
N ARG A 78 -16.56 -7.37 4.79
CA ARG A 78 -16.01 -8.25 5.83
C ARG A 78 -16.96 -8.31 7.03
N PRO A 79 -16.86 -9.31 7.92
CA PRO A 79 -17.84 -9.51 8.99
C PRO A 79 -17.95 -8.29 9.92
N TYR A 80 -16.83 -7.71 10.34
CA TYR A 80 -16.82 -6.52 11.20
C TYR A 80 -17.44 -5.28 10.52
N GLN A 81 -17.37 -5.20 9.19
CA GLN A 81 -18.01 -4.13 8.42
C GLN A 81 -19.53 -4.35 8.37
N TYR A 82 -19.95 -5.60 8.14
CA TYR A 82 -21.36 -6.00 8.22
C TYR A 82 -21.97 -5.66 9.58
N TYR A 83 -21.35 -6.08 10.69
CA TYR A 83 -21.88 -5.79 12.03
C TYR A 83 -21.88 -4.30 12.38
N ALA A 84 -20.89 -3.53 11.91
CA ALA A 84 -20.90 -2.08 12.08
C ALA A 84 -22.08 -1.42 11.37
N VAL A 85 -22.34 -1.80 10.12
CA VAL A 85 -23.50 -1.31 9.34
C VAL A 85 -24.82 -1.71 10.02
N GLU A 86 -24.95 -2.96 10.44
CA GLU A 86 -26.13 -3.46 11.15
C GLU A 86 -26.38 -2.74 12.47
N ALA A 87 -25.33 -2.44 13.23
CA ALA A 87 -25.44 -1.71 14.48
C ALA A 87 -25.95 -0.27 14.26
N ILE A 88 -25.49 0.41 13.20
CA ILE A 88 -26.00 1.74 12.83
C ILE A 88 -27.46 1.65 12.39
N ILE A 89 -27.82 0.72 11.50
CA ILE A 89 -29.20 0.54 11.03
C ILE A 89 -30.14 0.27 12.22
N LYS A 90 -29.74 -0.59 13.15
CA LYS A 90 -30.48 -0.84 14.39
C LYS A 90 -30.66 0.45 15.18
N GLN A 91 -29.59 1.20 15.41
CA GLN A 91 -29.64 2.46 16.16
C GLN A 91 -30.60 3.49 15.52
N VAL A 92 -30.60 3.61 14.19
CA VAL A 92 -31.50 4.51 13.42
C VAL A 92 -32.96 4.10 13.57
N LYS A 93 -33.25 2.78 13.54
CA LYS A 93 -34.61 2.23 13.64
C LYS A 93 -35.18 2.31 15.04
N THR A 94 -34.36 2.07 16.07
CA THR A 94 -34.84 1.87 17.45
C THR A 94 -34.65 3.07 18.35
N SER A 95 -33.88 4.09 17.94
CA SER A 95 -33.58 5.25 18.78
C SER A 95 -33.27 6.51 17.95
N ASN A 96 -33.17 7.65 18.64
CA ASN A 96 -32.59 8.88 18.09
C ASN A 96 -31.18 9.15 18.65
N ASN A 97 -30.57 8.15 19.30
CA ASN A 97 -29.23 8.29 19.86
C ASN A 97 -28.19 8.26 18.75
N ASN A 98 -27.15 9.06 18.90
CA ASN A 98 -25.96 9.02 18.05
C ASN A 98 -25.17 7.71 18.30
N GLY A 99 -24.15 7.46 17.47
CA GLY A 99 -23.14 6.45 17.79
C GLY A 99 -21.85 6.63 17.00
N TYR A 100 -20.81 5.89 17.35
CA TYR A 100 -19.60 5.83 16.52
C TYR A 100 -19.08 4.41 16.33
N ILE A 101 -18.34 4.23 15.24
CA ILE A 101 -17.66 2.99 14.86
C ILE A 101 -16.16 3.20 15.01
N TRP A 102 -15.53 2.36 15.82
CA TRP A 102 -14.09 2.38 16.00
C TRP A 102 -13.44 1.25 15.20
N HIS A 103 -13.01 1.57 13.99
CA HIS A 103 -12.40 0.60 13.08
C HIS A 103 -11.00 1.07 12.70
N THR A 104 -9.98 0.25 12.92
CA THR A 104 -8.58 0.64 12.72
C THR A 104 -8.31 1.21 11.33
N THR A 105 -7.29 2.06 11.22
CA THR A 105 -6.85 2.65 9.95
C THR A 105 -6.52 1.55 8.94
N GLY A 106 -7.08 1.64 7.72
CA GLY A 106 -6.91 0.62 6.69
C GLY A 106 -7.89 -0.54 6.69
N SER A 107 -8.83 -0.58 7.62
CA SER A 107 -9.84 -1.65 7.66
C SER A 107 -10.98 -1.48 6.64
N GLY A 108 -10.96 -0.44 5.81
CA GLY A 108 -12.05 -0.13 4.87
C GLY A 108 -13.21 0.65 5.48
N LYS A 109 -12.92 1.63 6.34
CA LYS A 109 -13.95 2.51 6.96
C LYS A 109 -14.80 3.25 5.93
N THR A 110 -14.17 3.90 4.95
CA THR A 110 -14.84 4.64 3.87
C THR A 110 -15.86 3.80 3.12
N LEU A 111 -15.48 2.57 2.74
CA LEU A 111 -16.39 1.61 2.10
C LEU A 111 -17.57 1.26 3.03
N THR A 112 -17.29 1.04 4.31
CA THR A 112 -18.29 0.65 5.32
C THR A 112 -19.29 1.77 5.57
N SER A 113 -18.80 3.00 5.76
CA SER A 113 -19.58 4.20 6.06
C SER A 113 -20.41 4.63 4.86
N PHE A 114 -19.85 4.54 3.65
CA PHE A 114 -20.60 4.76 2.42
C PHE A 114 -21.71 3.72 2.23
N LYS A 115 -21.43 2.44 2.47
CA LYS A 115 -22.44 1.39 2.35
C LYS A 115 -23.55 1.53 3.38
N ALA A 116 -23.21 1.90 4.61
CA ALA A 116 -24.21 2.25 5.63
C ALA A 116 -25.14 3.36 5.13
N SER A 117 -24.58 4.41 4.51
CA SER A 117 -25.33 5.54 3.96
C SER A 117 -26.35 5.11 2.89
N GLN A 118 -25.93 4.22 1.98
CA GLN A 118 -26.80 3.66 0.93
C GLN A 118 -27.97 2.84 1.49
N ILE A 119 -27.77 2.11 2.59
CA ILE A 119 -28.86 1.32 3.17
C ILE A 119 -29.80 2.22 4.00
N ILE A 120 -29.23 3.18 4.73
CA ILE A 120 -29.99 4.07 5.61
C ILE A 120 -30.88 5.04 4.84
N MET A 121 -30.47 5.48 3.64
CA MET A 121 -31.29 6.38 2.81
C MET A 121 -32.61 5.75 2.35
N ASP A 122 -32.70 4.43 2.32
CA ASP A 122 -33.92 3.70 1.93
C ASP A 122 -34.86 3.43 3.12
N LEU A 123 -34.45 3.76 4.35
CA LEU A 123 -35.30 3.62 5.52
C LEU A 123 -36.43 4.67 5.51
N PRO A 124 -37.70 4.26 5.76
CA PRO A 124 -38.86 5.15 5.64
C PRO A 124 -38.85 6.28 6.68
N GLU A 125 -38.24 6.07 7.85
CA GLU A 125 -38.09 7.10 8.87
C GLU A 125 -37.02 8.15 8.55
N VAL A 126 -36.14 7.91 7.57
CA VAL A 126 -35.04 8.81 7.21
C VAL A 126 -35.45 9.69 6.03
N TYR A 127 -35.35 11.02 6.22
CA TYR A 127 -35.66 11.97 5.16
C TYR A 127 -34.50 12.13 4.18
N LYS A 128 -33.28 12.29 4.72
CA LYS A 128 -32.05 12.48 3.92
C LYS A 128 -30.85 11.96 4.70
N VAL A 129 -29.87 11.43 3.99
CA VAL A 129 -28.56 11.05 4.52
C VAL A 129 -27.51 12.02 3.98
N VAL A 130 -26.68 12.56 4.86
CA VAL A 130 -25.55 13.42 4.51
C VAL A 130 -24.27 12.70 4.89
N PHE A 131 -23.54 12.24 3.87
CA PHE A 131 -22.23 11.64 4.02
C PHE A 131 -21.16 12.74 3.99
N VAL A 132 -20.46 12.91 5.10
CA VAL A 132 -19.49 13.98 5.32
C VAL A 132 -18.10 13.40 5.35
N VAL A 133 -17.22 13.92 4.50
CA VAL A 133 -15.81 13.53 4.40
C VAL A 133 -14.89 14.71 4.68
N ASP A 134 -13.68 14.44 5.17
CA ASP A 134 -12.62 15.46 5.17
C ASP A 134 -12.05 15.63 3.76
N ARG A 135 -11.81 16.89 3.34
CA ARG A 135 -11.18 17.18 2.04
C ARG A 135 -9.75 16.63 1.98
N LYS A 136 -9.05 16.55 3.11
CA LYS A 136 -7.67 16.05 3.17
C LYS A 136 -7.59 14.53 3.05
N ASP A 137 -8.62 13.83 3.52
CA ASP A 137 -8.65 12.37 3.54
C ASP A 137 -9.26 11.74 2.28
N LEU A 138 -9.84 12.58 1.42
CA LEU A 138 -10.43 12.15 0.18
C LEU A 138 -9.35 11.89 -0.88
N ASP A 139 -8.98 10.63 -1.07
CA ASP A 139 -8.09 10.25 -2.15
C ASP A 139 -8.81 10.23 -3.52
N TYR A 140 -8.02 10.17 -4.60
CA TYR A 140 -8.54 10.21 -5.98
C TYR A 140 -9.52 9.07 -6.29
N GLN A 141 -9.31 7.87 -5.71
CA GLN A 141 -10.20 6.73 -5.93
C GLN A 141 -11.54 6.95 -5.25
N THR A 142 -11.52 7.39 -4.00
CA THR A 142 -12.70 7.67 -3.21
C THR A 142 -13.55 8.75 -3.91
N MET A 143 -12.90 9.79 -4.46
CA MET A 143 -13.56 10.78 -5.33
C MET A 143 -14.21 10.14 -6.56
N ASN A 144 -13.51 9.25 -7.27
CA ASN A 144 -14.04 8.59 -8.47
C ASN A 144 -15.20 7.65 -8.14
N GLU A 145 -15.11 6.86 -7.07
CA GLU A 145 -16.18 5.96 -6.63
C GLU A 145 -17.44 6.76 -6.26
N PHE A 146 -17.27 7.89 -5.57
CA PHE A 146 -18.37 8.79 -5.25
C PHE A 146 -18.97 9.47 -6.48
N ASN A 147 -18.14 9.95 -7.41
CA ASN A 147 -18.62 10.56 -8.64
C ASN A 147 -19.25 9.54 -9.61
N ALA A 148 -18.86 8.26 -9.54
CA ALA A 148 -19.50 7.18 -10.28
C ALA A 148 -20.89 6.86 -9.72
N PHE A 149 -21.06 6.90 -8.40
CA PHE A 149 -22.38 6.75 -7.77
C PHE A 149 -23.30 7.93 -8.10
N LYS A 150 -22.78 9.16 -8.05
CA LYS A 150 -23.51 10.35 -8.47
C LYS A 150 -22.55 11.38 -9.05
N LYS A 151 -22.73 11.68 -10.33
CA LYS A 151 -21.91 12.66 -11.05
C LYS A 151 -21.92 14.01 -10.33
N ASP A 152 -20.74 14.61 -10.19
CA ASP A 152 -20.53 15.91 -9.54
C ASP A 152 -20.97 15.97 -8.07
N SER A 153 -21.04 14.82 -7.39
CA SER A 153 -21.36 14.73 -5.96
C SER A 153 -20.20 15.14 -5.07
N VAL A 154 -18.97 14.93 -5.53
CA VAL A 154 -17.77 15.40 -4.84
C VAL A 154 -16.96 16.27 -5.77
N ASP A 155 -17.09 17.58 -5.53
CA ASP A 155 -16.33 18.64 -6.18
C ASP A 155 -15.31 19.21 -5.19
N VAL A 156 -14.07 19.39 -5.64
CA VAL A 156 -12.94 19.91 -4.86
C VAL A 156 -12.96 21.44 -4.78
N THR A 157 -13.81 22.13 -5.57
CA THR A 157 -14.00 23.58 -5.48
C THR A 157 -14.69 23.99 -4.18
N ASP A 158 -14.61 25.25 -3.76
CA ASP A 158 -15.40 25.76 -2.61
C ASP A 158 -16.87 26.06 -2.97
N ASN A 159 -17.31 25.70 -4.19
CA ASN A 159 -18.64 26.00 -4.66
C ASN A 159 -19.69 25.22 -3.84
N THR A 160 -20.46 25.98 -3.06
CA THR A 160 -21.50 25.48 -2.15
C THR A 160 -22.88 25.44 -2.83
N ALA A 161 -23.04 26.03 -4.02
CA ALA A 161 -24.33 26.11 -4.70
C ALA A 161 -24.89 24.73 -5.09
N SER A 162 -24.01 23.84 -5.58
CA SER A 162 -24.38 22.45 -5.91
C SER A 162 -24.88 21.71 -4.68
N LEU A 163 -24.15 21.80 -3.56
CA LEU A 163 -24.56 21.21 -2.28
C LEU A 163 -25.95 21.70 -1.84
N VAL A 164 -26.18 23.01 -1.88
CA VAL A 164 -27.47 23.59 -1.46
C VAL A 164 -28.60 23.13 -2.36
N SER A 165 -28.37 23.00 -3.67
CA SER A 165 -29.35 22.41 -4.60
C SER A 165 -29.69 20.98 -4.21
N GLN A 166 -28.67 20.14 -3.98
CA GLN A 166 -28.86 18.73 -3.60
C GLN A 166 -29.51 18.56 -2.23
N LEU A 167 -29.25 19.47 -1.29
CA LEU A 167 -29.93 19.44 0.01
C LEU A 167 -31.40 19.88 -0.13
N SER A 168 -31.71 20.76 -1.09
CA SER A 168 -33.05 21.32 -1.28
C SER A 168 -33.99 20.48 -2.15
N ASP A 169 -33.46 19.56 -2.96
CA ASP A 169 -34.24 18.67 -3.82
C ASP A 169 -34.48 17.29 -3.19
N ASP A 170 -35.11 16.37 -3.94
CA ASP A 170 -35.47 15.01 -3.52
C ASP A 170 -34.27 14.04 -3.41
N THR A 171 -33.03 14.51 -3.59
CA THR A 171 -31.83 13.68 -3.45
C THR A 171 -31.75 13.07 -2.05
N LYS A 172 -31.96 11.76 -1.91
CA LYS A 172 -31.91 11.13 -0.59
C LYS A 172 -30.52 11.00 0.05
N LEU A 173 -29.45 10.88 -0.76
CA LEU A 173 -28.07 10.78 -0.29
C LEU A 173 -27.23 11.93 -0.85
N VAL A 174 -26.68 12.75 0.05
CA VAL A 174 -25.85 13.91 -0.28
C VAL A 174 -24.44 13.66 0.22
N LEU A 175 -23.46 13.84 -0.66
CA LEU A 175 -22.04 13.72 -0.33
C LEU A 175 -21.43 15.12 -0.27
N THR A 176 -20.66 15.40 0.78
CA THR A 176 -20.07 16.72 0.93
C THR A 176 -18.87 16.76 1.87
N THR A 177 -18.16 17.88 1.88
CA THR A 177 -17.14 18.16 2.89
C THR A 177 -17.75 18.92 4.06
N ILE A 178 -17.16 18.77 5.24
CA ILE A 178 -17.64 19.48 6.43
C ILE A 178 -17.62 21.00 6.26
N GLN A 179 -16.65 21.55 5.53
CA GLN A 179 -16.55 22.99 5.27
C GLN A 179 -17.68 23.50 4.38
N LYS A 180 -18.03 22.75 3.32
CA LYS A 180 -19.17 23.12 2.44
C LYS A 180 -20.48 23.06 3.20
N LEU A 181 -20.66 22.04 4.03
CA LEU A 181 -21.84 21.92 4.89
C LEU A 181 -21.96 23.11 5.85
N ASN A 182 -20.86 23.51 6.51
CA ASN A 182 -20.83 24.69 7.38
C ASN A 182 -21.21 25.98 6.63
N ASN A 183 -20.65 26.16 5.42
CA ASN A 183 -20.95 27.32 4.58
C ASN A 183 -22.43 27.35 4.14
N ALA A 184 -23.02 26.19 3.86
CA ALA A 184 -24.42 26.07 3.45
C ALA A 184 -25.39 26.51 4.56
N ILE A 185 -25.08 26.21 5.82
CA ILE A 185 -25.94 26.58 6.97
C ILE A 185 -25.61 27.96 7.56
N SER A 186 -24.40 28.48 7.34
CA SER A 186 -23.97 29.77 7.90
C SER A 186 -24.30 30.98 7.02
N ARG A 187 -24.42 30.82 5.70
CA ARG A 187 -24.68 31.93 4.78
C ARG A 187 -26.17 32.16 4.57
N ALA A 188 -26.64 33.36 4.94
CA ALA A 188 -28.07 33.70 4.95
C ALA A 188 -28.84 33.45 3.63
N HIS A 189 -28.18 33.57 2.46
CA HIS A 189 -28.82 33.32 1.17
C HIS A 189 -29.00 31.82 0.84
N PHE A 190 -28.15 30.96 1.39
CA PHE A 190 -28.29 29.50 1.27
C PHE A 190 -29.21 28.94 2.34
N GLU A 191 -29.09 29.45 3.56
CA GLU A 191 -29.86 29.05 4.73
C GLU A 191 -31.37 29.07 4.47
N LYS A 192 -31.89 30.14 3.83
CA LYS A 192 -33.32 30.28 3.48
C LYS A 192 -33.87 29.14 2.62
N LYS A 193 -33.03 28.47 1.82
CA LYS A 193 -33.45 27.34 0.98
C LYS A 193 -33.52 26.02 1.78
N LEU A 194 -32.79 25.95 2.90
CA LEU A 194 -32.60 24.75 3.70
C LEU A 194 -33.51 24.70 4.94
N THR A 195 -34.27 25.76 5.23
CA THR A 195 -35.10 25.87 6.44
C THR A 195 -36.10 24.71 6.60
N HIS A 196 -36.61 24.16 5.49
CA HIS A 196 -37.54 23.02 5.50
C HIS A 196 -36.91 21.70 6.03
N LEU A 197 -35.58 21.61 6.08
CA LEU A 197 -34.85 20.44 6.57
C LEU A 197 -34.67 20.43 8.10
N ARG A 198 -34.81 21.58 8.77
CA ARG A 198 -34.47 21.71 10.20
C ARG A 198 -35.21 20.71 11.10
N GLU A 199 -36.48 20.43 10.78
CA GLU A 199 -37.35 19.54 11.56
C GLU A 199 -37.48 18.12 10.98
N LYS A 200 -36.74 17.81 9.91
CA LYS A 200 -36.73 16.49 9.25
C LYS A 200 -35.66 15.61 9.88
N LYS A 201 -35.89 14.29 9.88
CA LYS A 201 -34.89 13.31 10.34
C LYS A 201 -33.77 13.17 9.31
N VAL A 202 -32.67 13.87 9.56
CA VAL A 202 -31.47 13.85 8.70
C VAL A 202 -30.39 13.04 9.40
N VAL A 203 -29.87 12.01 8.74
CA VAL A 203 -28.79 11.19 9.28
C VAL A 203 -27.46 11.67 8.70
N PHE A 204 -26.52 12.02 9.57
CA PHE A 204 -25.17 12.41 9.19
C PHE A 204 -24.22 11.25 9.44
N ILE A 205 -23.43 10.88 8.43
CA ILE A 205 -22.39 9.87 8.55
C ILE A 205 -21.06 10.54 8.21
N PHE A 206 -20.18 10.62 9.20
CA PHE A 206 -18.87 11.24 9.08
C PHE A 206 -17.81 10.14 8.92
N ASP A 207 -17.07 10.19 7.81
CA ASP A 207 -15.90 9.33 7.60
C ASP A 207 -14.62 10.00 8.12
N GLU A 208 -13.70 9.20 8.66
CA GLU A 208 -12.46 9.66 9.31
C GLU A 208 -12.71 10.88 10.22
N CYS A 209 -13.57 10.70 11.21
CA CYS A 209 -13.86 11.70 12.24
C CYS A 209 -12.57 12.10 12.96
N HIS A 210 -11.99 13.23 12.55
CA HIS A 210 -10.82 13.85 13.15
C HIS A 210 -11.15 15.08 13.98
N ARG A 211 -10.28 15.39 14.96
CA ARG A 211 -10.41 16.51 15.90
C ARG A 211 -10.76 17.86 15.25
N SER A 212 -10.23 18.14 14.05
CA SER A 212 -10.47 19.38 13.27
C SER A 212 -11.93 19.58 12.83
N GLN A 213 -12.72 18.51 12.79
CA GLN A 213 -14.13 18.54 12.44
C GLN A 213 -15.03 18.89 13.64
N PHE A 214 -14.48 18.83 14.85
CA PHE A 214 -15.21 18.84 16.11
C PHE A 214 -14.89 20.10 16.92
N GLY A 215 -15.54 21.17 16.51
CA GLY A 215 -15.59 22.47 17.18
C GLY A 215 -16.90 23.19 16.84
N ASP A 216 -16.84 24.51 16.63
CA ASP A 216 -18.00 25.35 16.28
C ASP A 216 -18.84 24.80 15.11
N THR A 217 -18.19 24.21 14.12
CA THR A 217 -18.89 23.65 12.94
C THR A 217 -19.84 22.52 13.32
N HIS A 218 -19.38 21.58 14.15
CA HIS A 218 -20.22 20.48 14.62
C HIS A 218 -21.40 21.02 15.45
N GLU A 219 -21.11 21.95 16.35
CA GLU A 219 -22.14 22.59 17.18
C GLU A 219 -23.20 23.30 16.32
N ARG A 220 -22.79 24.07 15.30
CA ARG A 220 -23.71 24.70 14.34
C ARG A 220 -24.55 23.71 13.57
N ILE A 221 -23.97 22.59 13.12
CA ILE A 221 -24.73 21.54 12.41
C ILE A 221 -25.81 20.97 13.35
N THR A 222 -25.44 20.61 14.58
CA THR A 222 -26.38 20.04 15.56
C THR A 222 -27.46 21.03 16.01
N GLN A 223 -27.14 22.32 16.10
CA GLN A 223 -28.10 23.38 16.41
C GLN A 223 -29.05 23.66 15.24
N TYR A 224 -28.57 23.57 14.00
CA TYR A 224 -29.38 23.83 12.81
C TYR A 224 -30.39 22.71 12.53
N PHE A 225 -29.94 21.45 12.57
CA PHE A 225 -30.76 20.28 12.28
C PHE A 225 -31.28 19.65 13.58
N GLN A 226 -32.49 20.04 13.99
CA GLN A 226 -33.08 19.69 15.30
C GLN A 226 -33.36 18.19 15.48
N LYS A 227 -33.57 17.45 14.40
CA LYS A 227 -33.74 15.98 14.41
C LYS A 227 -32.58 15.26 13.71
N ALA A 228 -31.37 15.83 13.79
CA ALA A 228 -30.18 15.18 13.29
C ALA A 228 -29.82 13.95 14.14
N GLN A 229 -29.37 12.90 13.47
CA GLN A 229 -28.72 11.74 14.09
C GLN A 229 -27.33 11.59 13.49
N LEU A 230 -26.30 11.54 14.33
CA LEU A 230 -24.90 11.62 13.90
C LEU A 230 -24.20 10.28 14.13
N PHE A 231 -23.52 9.79 13.11
CA PHE A 231 -22.67 8.61 13.18
C PHE A 231 -21.25 8.92 12.72
N GLY A 232 -20.26 8.58 13.54
CA GLY A 232 -18.86 8.81 13.22
C GLY A 232 -18.08 7.52 12.99
N PHE A 233 -17.24 7.48 11.97
CA PHE A 233 -16.25 6.42 11.76
C PHE A 233 -14.86 6.97 12.07
N THR A 234 -14.08 6.27 12.90
CA THR A 234 -12.71 6.68 13.23
C THR A 234 -11.80 5.49 13.51
N GLY A 235 -10.55 5.57 13.07
CA GLY A 235 -9.49 4.64 13.48
C GLY A 235 -8.81 5.02 14.79
N THR A 236 -8.92 6.29 15.17
CA THR A 236 -8.20 6.88 16.30
C THR A 236 -9.15 7.74 17.12
N PRO A 237 -10.04 7.13 17.91
CA PRO A 237 -10.96 7.87 18.77
C PRO A 237 -10.22 8.77 19.77
N ILE A 238 -10.87 9.85 20.15
CA ILE A 238 -10.41 10.78 21.17
C ILE A 238 -10.93 10.29 22.53
N PHE A 239 -10.02 9.86 23.37
CA PHE A 239 -10.20 9.52 24.77
C PHE A 239 -9.76 10.69 25.67
N ALA A 240 -10.02 10.59 26.97
CA ALA A 240 -9.58 11.60 27.93
C ALA A 240 -8.05 11.80 27.94
N GLU A 241 -7.28 10.72 27.69
CA GLU A 241 -5.82 10.72 27.73
C GLU A 241 -5.17 11.44 26.56
N ASN A 242 -5.77 11.36 25.36
CA ASN A 242 -5.28 12.05 24.17
C ASN A 242 -6.12 13.28 23.81
N ALA A 243 -7.12 13.67 24.62
CA ALA A 243 -7.88 14.89 24.42
C ALA A 243 -7.06 16.15 24.75
N ALA A 244 -6.88 17.01 23.75
CA ALA A 244 -6.34 18.34 23.88
C ALA A 244 -7.41 19.28 24.42
N LYS A 245 -6.97 20.27 25.17
CA LYS A 245 -7.80 21.29 25.76
C LYS A 245 -8.02 22.37 24.68
N ASN A 246 -9.28 22.63 24.30
CA ASN A 246 -9.63 23.82 23.54
C ASN A 246 -10.43 24.80 24.43
N GLU A 247 -10.84 25.95 23.89
CA GLU A 247 -11.64 26.96 24.60
C GLU A 247 -12.96 26.41 25.17
N LEU A 248 -13.46 25.30 24.62
CA LEU A 248 -14.68 24.60 25.02
C LEU A 248 -14.41 23.36 25.91
N GLY A 249 -13.16 23.13 26.33
CA GLY A 249 -12.74 22.02 27.20
C GLY A 249 -12.16 20.80 26.45
N LYS A 250 -12.07 19.65 27.14
CA LYS A 250 -11.68 18.37 26.52
C LYS A 250 -12.94 17.62 26.11
N ARG A 251 -13.20 17.46 24.80
CA ARG A 251 -14.31 16.62 24.29
C ARG A 251 -13.75 15.30 23.74
N THR A 252 -14.34 14.19 24.15
CA THR A 252 -14.03 12.85 23.65
C THR A 252 -14.92 12.50 22.45
N THR A 253 -14.54 11.48 21.67
CA THR A 253 -15.41 10.96 20.60
C THR A 253 -16.76 10.50 21.15
N LYS A 254 -16.77 9.96 22.38
CA LYS A 254 -17.99 9.55 23.07
C LYS A 254 -18.89 10.74 23.42
N ASP A 255 -18.32 11.88 23.82
CA ASP A 255 -19.11 13.09 24.12
C ASP A 255 -19.80 13.65 22.86
N LEU A 256 -19.17 13.47 21.69
CA LEU A 256 -19.66 14.01 20.42
C LEU A 256 -20.68 13.08 19.75
N PHE A 257 -20.38 11.79 19.70
CA PHE A 257 -21.15 10.81 18.95
C PHE A 257 -21.91 9.81 19.82
N GLY A 258 -21.77 9.84 21.15
CA GLY A 258 -22.38 8.85 22.02
C GLY A 258 -21.62 7.52 22.05
N GLU A 259 -22.34 6.41 22.14
CA GLU A 259 -21.72 5.11 22.41
C GLU A 259 -20.96 4.53 21.20
N CYS A 260 -19.92 3.76 21.50
CA CYS A 260 -19.23 2.95 20.50
C CYS A 260 -20.11 1.76 20.12
N LEU A 261 -20.66 1.77 18.91
CA LEU A 261 -21.60 0.74 18.46
C LEU A 261 -20.89 -0.55 18.04
N HIS A 262 -19.69 -0.44 17.50
CA HIS A 262 -18.85 -1.58 17.12
C HIS A 262 -17.38 -1.17 17.10
N LYS A 263 -16.49 -2.10 17.47
CA LYS A 263 -15.04 -1.90 17.42
C LYS A 263 -14.31 -3.02 16.66
N TYR A 264 -13.27 -2.65 15.94
CA TYR A 264 -12.35 -3.54 15.23
C TYR A 264 -10.98 -2.87 15.23
N VAL A 265 -10.12 -3.26 16.19
CA VAL A 265 -8.86 -2.55 16.48
C VAL A 265 -7.70 -3.16 15.70
N ILE A 266 -6.52 -2.54 15.77
CA ILE A 266 -5.35 -2.99 15.00
C ILE A 266 -4.94 -4.44 15.33
N THR A 267 -5.12 -4.89 16.58
CA THR A 267 -4.87 -6.29 16.97
C THR A 267 -5.78 -7.28 16.26
N ASP A 268 -7.07 -6.95 16.13
CA ASP A 268 -8.00 -7.78 15.37
C ASP A 268 -7.58 -7.83 13.90
N ALA A 269 -7.19 -6.69 13.34
CA ALA A 269 -6.77 -6.60 11.95
C ALA A 269 -5.47 -7.37 11.65
N ILE A 270 -4.51 -7.38 12.57
CA ILE A 270 -3.28 -8.16 12.44
C ILE A 270 -3.57 -9.65 12.61
N ARG A 271 -4.34 -10.02 13.65
CA ARG A 271 -4.79 -11.41 13.87
C ARG A 271 -5.47 -11.96 12.62
N ASP A 272 -6.38 -11.18 12.04
CA ASP A 272 -7.17 -11.50 10.86
C ASP A 272 -6.43 -11.35 9.55
N GLN A 273 -5.11 -11.09 9.58
CA GLN A 273 -4.28 -10.94 8.39
C GLN A 273 -4.93 -10.00 7.38
N ASN A 274 -5.48 -8.89 7.89
CA ASN A 274 -6.09 -7.81 7.10
C ASN A 274 -5.18 -6.58 7.04
N VAL A 275 -4.24 -6.46 7.98
CA VAL A 275 -3.12 -5.50 7.96
C VAL A 275 -1.84 -6.17 8.48
N LEU A 276 -0.69 -5.65 8.08
CA LEU A 276 0.62 -6.15 8.50
C LEU A 276 1.05 -5.56 9.87
N ARG A 277 2.06 -6.19 10.47
CA ARG A 277 2.79 -5.66 11.64
C ARG A 277 3.73 -4.51 11.25
N PHE A 278 4.29 -3.82 12.23
CA PHE A 278 5.30 -2.78 12.02
C PHE A 278 6.71 -3.28 12.39
N GLY A 279 7.66 -3.16 11.46
CA GLY A 279 9.09 -3.26 11.77
C GLY A 279 9.62 -1.86 12.06
N ILE A 280 9.92 -1.56 13.32
CA ILE A 280 10.32 -0.21 13.74
C ILE A 280 11.79 -0.20 14.13
N GLU A 281 12.58 0.62 13.44
CA GLU A 281 14.00 0.84 13.72
C GLU A 281 14.22 2.28 14.20
N TYR A 282 14.83 2.42 15.38
CA TYR A 282 15.23 3.72 15.94
C TYR A 282 16.71 3.96 15.63
N ILE A 283 16.98 4.70 14.56
CA ILE A 283 18.33 4.90 14.03
C ILE A 283 19.07 5.92 14.89
N GLY A 284 20.24 5.54 15.41
CA GLY A 284 21.14 6.42 16.17
C GLY A 284 21.18 6.22 17.69
N ARG A 285 20.63 5.11 18.20
CA ARG A 285 20.55 4.82 19.65
C ARG A 285 21.55 3.79 20.19
N TYR A 286 22.38 3.17 19.36
CA TYR A 286 23.22 2.05 19.79
C TYR A 286 24.70 2.28 19.50
N LYS A 287 25.41 2.88 20.47
CA LYS A 287 26.89 2.88 20.54
C LYS A 287 27.48 1.48 20.79
N GLN A 288 26.71 0.39 20.68
CA GLN A 288 27.23 -0.97 20.79
C GLN A 288 26.53 -1.93 19.83
N LYS A 289 27.35 -2.55 18.97
CA LYS A 289 27.08 -3.75 18.14
C LYS A 289 26.13 -3.63 16.93
N SER A 290 25.81 -2.44 16.42
CA SER A 290 25.16 -2.38 15.09
C SER A 290 26.24 -2.28 13.99
N ASN A 291 26.09 -3.04 12.90
CA ASN A 291 26.99 -3.01 11.74
C ASN A 291 26.71 -1.80 10.81
N THR A 292 25.80 -0.92 11.22
CA THR A 292 25.42 0.28 10.49
C THR A 292 26.55 1.31 10.54
N PHE A 293 27.29 1.47 9.44
CA PHE A 293 28.47 2.33 9.29
C PHE A 293 28.25 3.85 9.50
N MET A 294 27.04 4.30 9.85
CA MET A 294 26.71 5.72 9.99
C MET A 294 26.30 6.06 11.43
N ASP A 295 27.23 6.64 12.17
CA ASP A 295 26.97 7.26 13.48
C ASP A 295 26.08 8.50 13.31
N ILE A 296 24.78 8.29 13.38
CA ILE A 296 23.78 9.35 13.58
C ILE A 296 23.58 9.47 15.08
N GLU A 297 24.10 10.52 15.73
CA GLU A 297 23.84 10.73 17.15
C GLU A 297 22.39 11.21 17.35
N VAL A 298 21.55 10.41 18.00
CA VAL A 298 20.24 10.85 18.50
C VAL A 298 20.43 11.30 19.94
N GLU A 299 20.67 12.59 20.14
CA GLU A 299 20.72 13.15 21.48
C GLU A 299 19.34 13.09 22.15
N ASP A 300 19.29 12.76 23.44
CA ASP A 300 18.07 12.84 24.28
C ASP A 300 17.63 14.30 24.56
N ILE A 301 18.31 15.29 23.94
CA ILE A 301 18.07 16.72 24.14
C ILE A 301 17.31 17.28 22.92
N ASP A 302 16.06 17.69 23.15
CA ASP A 302 15.18 18.29 22.13
C ASP A 302 15.57 19.76 21.88
N ARG A 303 16.74 19.99 21.26
CA ARG A 303 17.20 21.33 20.85
C ARG A 303 16.90 21.55 19.36
N PRO A 304 16.12 22.59 18.99
CA PRO A 304 15.84 22.92 17.59
C PRO A 304 17.09 23.02 16.70
N GLU A 305 18.20 23.52 17.28
CA GLU A 305 19.51 23.67 16.62
C GLU A 305 20.11 22.34 16.13
N VAL A 306 19.87 21.23 16.84
CA VAL A 306 20.37 19.91 16.47
C VAL A 306 19.54 19.30 15.34
N TRP A 307 18.23 19.59 15.31
CA TRP A 307 17.30 19.05 14.31
C TRP A 307 17.43 19.72 12.94
N THR A 308 18.02 20.91 12.88
CA THR A 308 18.21 21.69 11.65
C THR A 308 19.67 21.67 11.15
N ASP A 309 20.58 20.99 11.86
CA ASP A 309 21.99 20.87 11.51
C ASP A 309 22.20 20.13 10.17
N GLU A 310 22.87 20.79 9.22
CA GLU A 310 23.05 20.28 7.86
C GLU A 310 23.87 18.98 7.82
N ASN A 311 24.81 18.77 8.75
CA ASN A 311 25.58 17.53 8.79
C ASN A 311 24.69 16.35 9.20
N ARG A 312 23.81 16.54 10.19
CA ARG A 312 22.80 15.54 10.57
C ARG A 312 21.87 15.23 9.41
N LEU A 313 21.32 16.25 8.74
CA LEU A 313 20.42 16.05 7.59
C LEU A 313 21.14 15.28 6.47
N GLY A 314 22.41 15.63 6.18
CA GLY A 314 23.26 14.94 5.22
C GLY A 314 23.44 13.46 5.53
N LYS A 315 23.81 13.12 6.76
CA LYS A 315 23.94 11.72 7.22
C LYS A 315 22.64 10.93 7.10
N ILE A 316 21.49 11.56 7.37
CA ILE A 316 20.18 10.92 7.21
C ILE A 316 19.91 10.63 5.73
N VAL A 317 20.22 11.57 4.83
CA VAL A 317 20.08 11.34 3.38
C VAL A 317 21.01 10.21 2.92
N ASP A 318 22.26 10.18 3.39
CA ASP A 318 23.21 9.09 3.10
C ASP A 318 22.69 7.74 3.55
N TYR A 319 22.12 7.69 4.77
CA TYR A 319 21.45 6.52 5.29
C TYR A 319 20.29 6.08 4.42
N ILE A 320 19.42 7.01 4.04
CA ILE A 320 18.28 6.68 3.18
C ILE A 320 18.80 6.14 1.84
N ILE A 321 19.73 6.81 1.17
CA ILE A 321 20.28 6.35 -0.12
C ILE A 321 20.87 4.94 -0.02
N ALA A 322 21.68 4.68 1.00
CA ALA A 322 22.36 3.40 1.18
C ALA A 322 21.38 2.23 1.38
N TYR A 323 20.36 2.43 2.22
CA TYR A 323 19.45 1.34 2.62
C TYR A 323 18.10 1.36 1.89
N HIS A 324 17.80 2.37 1.06
CA HIS A 324 16.50 2.48 0.39
C HIS A 324 16.21 1.24 -0.45
N GLY A 325 17.16 0.80 -1.28
CA GLY A 325 17.00 -0.40 -2.09
C GLY A 325 16.66 -1.64 -1.26
N GLN A 326 17.33 -1.85 -0.13
CA GLN A 326 17.01 -2.97 0.76
C GLN A 326 15.60 -2.87 1.34
N LYS A 327 15.22 -1.70 1.87
CA LYS A 327 13.92 -1.47 2.53
C LYS A 327 12.74 -1.52 1.56
N THR A 328 12.95 -1.16 0.30
CA THR A 328 11.90 -1.09 -0.73
C THR A 328 11.97 -2.21 -1.76
N PHE A 329 12.71 -3.29 -1.50
CA PHE A 329 12.87 -4.42 -2.43
C PHE A 329 13.37 -3.96 -3.80
N ASN A 330 14.55 -3.34 -3.80
CA ASN A 330 15.22 -2.73 -4.93
C ASN A 330 14.32 -1.74 -5.70
N LYS A 331 13.69 -0.85 -4.93
CA LYS A 331 12.72 0.14 -5.40
C LYS A 331 11.41 -0.45 -5.90
N GLU A 332 11.10 -1.76 -5.80
CA GLU A 332 9.76 -2.33 -6.16
C GLU A 332 8.61 -1.63 -5.40
N PHE A 333 8.89 -1.18 -4.17
CA PHE A 333 8.00 -0.38 -3.33
C PHE A 333 8.45 1.07 -3.26
N SER A 334 7.52 1.97 -2.94
CA SER A 334 7.78 3.39 -2.71
C SER A 334 7.83 3.68 -1.21
N SER A 335 8.31 4.88 -0.87
CA SER A 335 8.42 5.34 0.51
C SER A 335 7.89 6.76 0.71
N ILE A 336 7.52 7.06 1.95
CA ILE A 336 7.17 8.41 2.41
C ILE A 336 8.23 8.85 3.42
N PHE A 337 8.64 10.11 3.37
CA PHE A 337 9.52 10.72 4.35
C PHE A 337 8.78 11.85 5.09
N ALA A 338 8.39 11.57 6.34
CA ALA A 338 7.70 12.51 7.22
C ALA A 338 8.70 13.40 7.96
N ILE A 339 8.62 14.71 7.70
CA ILE A 339 9.59 15.72 8.15
C ILE A 339 8.90 16.73 9.08
N SER A 340 9.65 17.27 10.05
CA SER A 340 9.10 18.17 11.07
C SER A 340 8.56 19.49 10.53
N SER A 341 9.29 20.15 9.62
CA SER A 341 9.00 21.51 9.14
C SER A 341 9.25 21.66 7.63
N ILE A 342 8.68 22.70 7.03
CA ILE A 342 8.90 23.04 5.61
C ILE A 342 10.37 23.40 5.37
N GLU A 343 11.02 24.10 6.31
CA GLU A 343 12.44 24.45 6.21
C GLU A 343 13.33 23.20 6.09
N ASN A 344 13.17 22.23 6.98
CA ASN A 344 13.95 20.99 6.90
C ASN A 344 13.62 20.19 5.64
N LEU A 345 12.36 20.21 5.20
CA LEU A 345 11.95 19.56 3.97
C LEU A 345 12.65 20.14 2.74
N ILE A 346 12.78 21.48 2.68
CA ILE A 346 13.53 22.16 1.62
C ILE A 346 15.00 21.70 1.65
N LYS A 347 15.65 21.72 2.82
CA LYS A 347 17.05 21.27 2.97
C LYS A 347 17.23 19.81 2.55
N TYR A 348 16.35 18.90 3.00
CA TYR A 348 16.40 17.49 2.60
C TYR A 348 16.28 17.33 1.09
N TYR A 349 15.32 18.02 0.45
CA TYR A 349 15.13 17.94 -1.00
C TYR A 349 16.38 18.44 -1.75
N GLU A 350 16.97 19.55 -1.32
CA GLU A 350 18.19 20.10 -1.92
C GLU A 350 19.40 19.16 -1.77
N ILE A 351 19.56 18.50 -0.62
CA ILE A 351 20.62 17.49 -0.42
C ILE A 351 20.42 16.30 -1.36
N PHE A 352 19.20 15.76 -1.48
CA PHE A 352 18.88 14.70 -2.45
C PHE A 352 19.17 15.15 -3.89
N LYS A 353 18.77 16.37 -4.26
CA LYS A 353 19.00 16.92 -5.61
C LYS A 353 20.50 17.01 -5.91
N LYS A 354 21.29 17.58 -4.99
CA LYS A 354 22.74 17.72 -5.14
C LYS A 354 23.45 16.37 -5.27
N LYS A 355 23.10 15.39 -4.43
CA LYS A 355 23.68 14.04 -4.49
C LYS A 355 23.31 13.30 -5.77
N LYS A 356 22.09 13.52 -6.29
CA LYS A 356 21.69 13.01 -7.60
C LYS A 356 22.50 13.62 -8.74
N GLU A 357 22.71 14.93 -8.71
CA GLU A 357 23.53 15.64 -9.71
C GLU A 357 25.01 15.18 -9.67
N ASN A 358 25.51 14.80 -8.51
CA ASN A 358 26.83 14.18 -8.33
C ASN A 358 26.89 12.71 -8.77
N GLY A 359 25.78 12.08 -9.15
CA GLY A 359 25.71 10.66 -9.53
C GLY A 359 25.75 9.69 -8.36
N GLU A 360 25.54 10.13 -7.12
CA GLU A 360 25.57 9.28 -5.92
C GLU A 360 24.33 8.38 -5.81
N HIS A 361 23.23 8.74 -6.48
CA HIS A 361 22.02 7.92 -6.59
C HIS A 361 21.14 8.30 -7.79
N ASP A 362 20.20 7.42 -8.14
CA ASP A 362 19.22 7.59 -9.23
C ASP A 362 17.77 7.78 -8.76
N LEU A 363 17.54 7.81 -7.43
CA LEU A 363 16.20 7.93 -6.83
C LEU A 363 15.37 9.09 -7.41
N ARG A 364 14.08 8.83 -7.60
CA ARG A 364 13.07 9.82 -8.00
C ARG A 364 12.38 10.35 -6.76
N VAL A 365 12.74 11.57 -6.40
CA VAL A 365 12.29 12.26 -5.20
C VAL A 365 11.31 13.36 -5.59
N ALA A 366 10.17 13.42 -4.92
CA ALA A 366 9.19 14.51 -5.07
C ALA A 366 8.79 15.04 -3.69
N THR A 367 8.18 16.22 -3.67
CA THR A 367 7.74 16.84 -2.42
C THR A 367 6.45 17.62 -2.58
N ILE A 368 5.68 17.73 -1.50
CA ILE A 368 4.45 18.51 -1.47
C ILE A 368 4.18 19.05 -0.07
N PHE A 369 3.85 20.34 0.01
CA PHE A 369 3.47 21.03 1.24
C PHE A 369 2.56 22.23 0.93
N THR A 370 1.82 22.69 1.94
CA THR A 370 0.98 23.89 1.86
C THR A 370 1.80 25.15 2.10
N PHE A 371 1.47 26.24 1.41
CA PHE A 371 2.19 27.52 1.47
C PHE A 371 1.46 28.64 2.26
N ASP A 372 0.28 28.36 2.80
CA ASP A 372 -0.42 29.28 3.70
C ASP A 372 0.16 29.20 5.12
N ALA A 373 0.29 30.36 5.75
CA ALA A 373 1.00 30.56 7.01
C ALA A 373 0.41 29.70 8.13
N ASN A 374 1.26 28.86 8.73
CA ASN A 374 1.22 28.52 10.15
C ASN A 374 2.69 28.41 10.58
N GLU A 375 3.28 29.58 10.91
CA GLU A 375 4.49 29.68 11.72
C GLU A 375 4.11 29.32 13.17
N GLU A 376 4.91 28.41 13.75
CA GLU A 376 5.24 28.27 15.18
C GLU A 376 4.11 28.43 16.22
N ASP A 377 3.65 27.28 16.71
CA ASP A 377 3.17 27.16 18.07
C ASP A 377 3.94 25.98 18.71
N GLU A 378 4.74 26.25 19.75
CA GLU A 378 5.61 25.23 20.37
C GLU A 378 4.80 24.10 21.03
N ASP A 379 3.52 24.35 21.35
CA ASP A 379 2.55 23.35 21.80
C ASP A 379 1.83 22.61 20.65
N ALA A 380 2.05 23.00 19.38
CA ALA A 380 1.43 22.39 18.19
C ALA A 380 2.18 21.16 17.62
N GLN A 381 3.13 20.57 18.34
CA GLN A 381 3.73 19.29 17.95
C GLN A 381 2.71 18.13 17.91
N ASP A 382 1.55 18.27 18.55
CA ASP A 382 0.43 17.29 18.53
C ASP A 382 -0.54 17.51 17.36
N ARG A 383 -0.27 18.51 16.50
CA ARG A 383 -1.21 19.03 15.51
C ARG A 383 -0.69 18.80 14.08
N LEU A 384 -1.37 17.92 13.33
CA LEU A 384 -1.46 18.11 11.88
C LEU A 384 -2.23 19.43 11.65
N PRO A 385 -1.93 20.26 10.63
CA PRO A 385 -2.44 21.62 10.43
C PRO A 385 -3.95 21.68 10.08
N GLY A 386 -4.76 20.73 10.54
CA GLY A 386 -6.20 20.88 10.67
C GLY A 386 -6.64 21.54 11.98
N ASP A 387 -5.75 21.70 12.95
CA ASP A 387 -6.13 22.16 14.30
C ASP A 387 -6.21 23.69 14.47
N GLU A 388 -5.74 24.50 13.50
CA GLU A 388 -5.85 25.97 13.50
C GLU A 388 -6.14 26.52 12.11
N LEU A 389 -7.32 26.21 11.59
CA LEU A 389 -7.88 27.06 10.53
C LEU A 389 -9.37 27.26 10.80
N LEU A 390 -9.69 28.20 11.70
CA LEU A 390 -11.05 28.70 11.88
C LEU A 390 -11.07 30.21 12.00
N MET A 391 -11.92 30.80 11.14
CA MET A 391 -12.56 32.12 11.22
C MET A 391 -11.61 33.32 11.00
N ALA A 392 -11.93 34.37 10.27
CA ALA A 392 -13.16 34.88 9.71
C ALA A 392 -12.85 35.64 8.41
N ALA A 393 -13.89 35.97 7.64
CA ALA A 393 -13.79 36.99 6.61
C ALA A 393 -13.48 38.35 7.27
N ASP A 394 -12.22 38.78 7.22
CA ASP A 394 -11.83 40.21 7.22
C ASP A 394 -10.36 40.39 6.74
N PRO A 395 -9.91 41.61 6.41
CA PRO A 395 -9.23 41.94 5.15
C PRO A 395 -7.81 41.39 5.02
N LYS A 396 -7.40 41.16 3.76
CA LYS A 396 -6.05 40.77 3.31
C LYS A 396 -4.94 41.45 4.13
N VAL A 397 -4.38 40.76 5.12
CA VAL A 397 -3.16 41.17 5.81
C VAL A 397 -1.94 40.60 5.07
N ALA A 398 -0.86 41.37 5.03
CA ALA A 398 0.27 41.28 4.11
C ALA A 398 1.06 39.95 4.15
N TYR A 399 1.50 39.53 2.95
CA TYR A 399 2.20 38.28 2.62
C TYR A 399 3.61 38.20 3.25
N LYS A 400 3.85 37.17 4.06
CA LYS A 400 5.19 36.65 4.44
C LYS A 400 5.59 35.40 3.60
N SER A 401 4.79 35.02 2.61
CA SER A 401 4.76 33.69 1.95
C SER A 401 5.41 33.56 0.57
N SER A 402 6.24 34.51 0.11
CA SER A 402 6.89 34.39 -1.22
C SER A 402 7.89 33.24 -1.27
N HIS A 403 8.82 33.16 -0.31
CA HIS A 403 9.97 32.26 -0.41
C HIS A 403 9.62 30.76 -0.43
N THR A 404 8.69 30.30 0.42
CA THR A 404 8.29 28.88 0.47
C THR A 404 7.49 28.46 -0.75
N ARG A 405 6.65 29.36 -1.29
CA ARG A 405 5.93 29.14 -2.55
C ARG A 405 6.89 29.09 -3.73
N ASP A 406 7.87 30.00 -3.77
CA ASP A 406 8.88 30.04 -4.83
C ASP A 406 9.72 28.75 -4.85
N LYS A 407 10.08 28.23 -3.67
CA LYS A 407 10.75 26.92 -3.55
C LYS A 407 9.86 25.75 -3.97
N LEU A 408 8.59 25.74 -3.60
CA LEU A 408 7.65 24.72 -4.06
C LEU A 408 7.49 24.74 -5.59
N GLU A 409 7.43 25.93 -6.21
CA GLU A 409 7.40 26.09 -7.66
C GLU A 409 8.67 25.54 -8.32
N GLU A 410 9.85 25.75 -7.71
CA GLU A 410 11.12 25.16 -8.16
C GLU A 410 11.04 23.63 -8.17
N PHE A 411 10.54 23.03 -7.09
CA PHE A 411 10.43 21.57 -6.97
C PHE A 411 9.37 20.98 -7.93
N ILE A 412 8.28 21.70 -8.18
CA ILE A 412 7.29 21.32 -9.20
C ILE A 412 7.90 21.38 -10.61
N LYS A 413 8.80 22.31 -10.89
CA LYS A 413 9.53 22.34 -12.18
C LYS A 413 10.46 21.14 -12.34
N ASP A 414 11.17 20.74 -11.29
CA ASP A 414 11.97 19.52 -11.29
C ASP A 414 11.10 18.29 -11.56
N TYR A 415 9.94 18.21 -10.91
CA TYR A 415 8.95 17.16 -11.14
C TYR A 415 8.42 17.15 -12.58
N ASN A 416 8.05 18.31 -13.11
CA ASN A 416 7.60 18.48 -14.48
C ASN A 416 8.65 18.01 -15.50
N LYS A 417 9.92 18.32 -15.25
CA LYS A 417 11.04 17.85 -16.07
C LYS A 417 11.19 16.33 -15.99
N LEU A 418 11.02 15.75 -14.80
CA LEU A 418 11.16 14.32 -14.58
C LEU A 418 10.06 13.50 -15.29
N TYR A 419 8.82 14.01 -15.32
CA TYR A 419 7.66 13.25 -15.81
C TYR A 419 7.00 13.80 -17.07
N GLY A 420 7.53 14.89 -17.65
CA GLY A 420 6.96 15.54 -18.84
C GLY A 420 5.60 16.18 -18.59
N THR A 421 5.37 16.76 -17.41
CA THR A 421 4.12 17.45 -17.02
C THR A 421 4.28 18.97 -17.02
N ALA A 422 3.21 19.71 -16.75
CA ALA A 422 3.21 21.19 -16.78
C ALA A 422 2.39 21.79 -15.62
N PHE A 423 2.56 21.28 -14.41
CA PHE A 423 1.88 21.80 -13.21
C PHE A 423 2.53 23.08 -12.67
N SER A 424 1.81 23.84 -11.86
CA SER A 424 2.29 25.08 -11.23
C SER A 424 1.51 25.39 -9.95
N THR A 425 2.11 26.16 -9.04
CA THR A 425 1.47 26.77 -7.87
C THR A 425 0.72 28.06 -8.20
N GLN A 426 0.84 28.60 -9.42
CA GLN A 426 0.21 29.87 -9.82
C GLN A 426 -1.32 29.78 -9.89
N ASP A 427 -1.83 28.60 -10.20
CA ASP A 427 -3.26 28.29 -10.32
C ASP A 427 -3.63 27.17 -9.32
N GLY A 428 -4.69 27.39 -8.54
CA GLY A 428 -5.18 26.41 -7.58
C GLY A 428 -5.55 25.08 -8.24
N GLN A 429 -6.05 25.11 -9.48
CA GLN A 429 -6.37 23.90 -10.23
C GLN A 429 -5.12 23.11 -10.63
N GLN A 430 -4.03 23.80 -10.97
CA GLN A 430 -2.76 23.16 -11.34
C GLN A 430 -2.06 22.51 -10.14
N PHE A 431 -2.10 23.16 -8.98
CA PHE A 431 -1.60 22.55 -7.73
C PHE A 431 -2.44 21.33 -7.34
N GLU A 432 -3.75 21.37 -7.55
CA GLU A 432 -4.62 20.22 -7.34
C GLU A 432 -4.30 19.06 -8.30
N ASN A 433 -4.05 19.36 -9.58
CA ASN A 433 -3.64 18.36 -10.55
C ASN A 433 -2.28 17.75 -10.20
N TYR A 434 -1.35 18.55 -9.66
CA TYR A 434 -0.08 18.07 -9.13
C TYR A 434 -0.28 17.07 -7.97
N PHE A 435 -1.12 17.43 -6.98
CA PHE A 435 -1.49 16.52 -5.89
C PHE A 435 -2.08 15.20 -6.41
N LYS A 436 -3.01 15.28 -7.37
CA LYS A 436 -3.62 14.11 -8.00
C LYS A 436 -2.59 13.25 -8.73
N ASP A 437 -1.65 13.85 -9.44
CA ASP A 437 -0.62 13.12 -10.18
C ASP A 437 0.35 12.39 -9.24
N ILE A 438 0.79 13.02 -8.14
CA ILE A 438 1.59 12.34 -7.10
C ILE A 438 0.81 11.14 -6.53
N SER A 439 -0.44 11.36 -6.12
CA SER A 439 -1.29 10.31 -5.56
C SER A 439 -1.46 9.15 -6.55
N LYS A 440 -1.63 9.47 -7.84
CA LYS A 440 -1.77 8.50 -8.92
C LYS A 440 -0.49 7.67 -9.06
N ARG A 441 0.68 8.29 -9.12
CA ARG A 441 1.96 7.57 -9.29
C ARG A 441 2.27 6.59 -8.15
N LEU A 442 2.01 6.98 -6.91
CA LEU A 442 2.21 6.09 -5.77
C LEU A 442 1.20 4.93 -5.74
N LYS A 443 -0.05 5.17 -6.16
CA LYS A 443 -1.14 4.19 -6.06
C LYS A 443 -1.17 3.23 -7.25
N GLU A 444 -1.09 3.76 -8.47
CA GLU A 444 -1.16 2.97 -9.71
C GLU A 444 0.03 2.05 -9.93
N ARG A 445 1.06 2.16 -9.09
CA ARG A 445 2.18 1.22 -9.05
C ARG A 445 1.76 -0.25 -8.91
N GLU A 446 0.58 -0.49 -8.36
CA GLU A 446 -0.01 -1.82 -8.24
C GLU A 446 -0.55 -2.40 -9.56
N LYS A 447 -0.71 -1.58 -10.61
CA LYS A 447 -1.21 -2.04 -11.92
C LYS A 447 -0.12 -2.82 -12.67
N GLU A 448 -0.52 -3.88 -13.37
CA GLU A 448 0.38 -4.65 -14.25
C GLU A 448 0.94 -3.78 -15.39
N THR A 449 0.16 -2.81 -15.86
CA THR A 449 0.55 -1.87 -16.93
C THR A 449 1.42 -0.71 -16.42
N PHE A 450 1.84 -0.71 -15.15
CA PHE A 450 2.65 0.38 -14.60
C PHE A 450 4.05 0.36 -15.21
N ASN A 451 4.46 1.47 -15.80
CA ASN A 451 5.79 1.61 -16.38
C ASN A 451 6.76 2.15 -15.31
N ASP A 452 7.53 1.27 -14.67
CA ASP A 452 8.51 1.67 -13.65
C ASP A 452 9.59 2.62 -14.20
N GLU A 453 10.00 2.47 -15.47
CA GLU A 453 10.97 3.38 -16.08
C GLU A 453 10.42 4.78 -16.28
N LYS A 454 9.11 4.95 -16.47
CA LYS A 454 8.51 6.26 -16.74
C LYS A 454 7.87 6.89 -15.51
N ASP A 455 7.15 6.09 -14.73
CA ASP A 455 6.16 6.61 -13.79
C ASP A 455 6.54 6.45 -12.32
N ARG A 456 7.59 5.68 -12.01
CA ARG A 456 8.06 5.41 -10.65
C ARG A 456 8.34 6.69 -9.86
N LEU A 457 7.79 6.76 -8.65
CA LEU A 457 8.17 7.73 -7.62
C LEU A 457 8.71 6.96 -6.40
N ASP A 458 9.98 7.18 -6.04
CA ASP A 458 10.67 6.38 -5.03
C ASP A 458 10.45 6.91 -3.61
N ILE A 459 10.57 8.23 -3.45
CA ILE A 459 10.46 8.90 -2.15
C ILE A 459 9.59 10.15 -2.28
N LEU A 460 8.53 10.21 -1.48
CA LEU A 460 7.72 11.42 -1.31
C LEU A 460 8.05 12.10 0.03
N LEU A 461 8.63 13.29 -0.02
CA LEU A 461 8.88 14.12 1.16
C LEU A 461 7.62 14.88 1.52
N VAL A 462 7.20 14.79 2.78
CA VAL A 462 5.98 15.44 3.28
C VAL A 462 6.20 15.98 4.68
N VAL A 463 5.52 17.08 5.00
CA VAL A 463 5.40 17.52 6.41
C VAL A 463 4.22 16.82 7.08
N ASN A 464 3.06 16.85 6.43
CA ASN A 464 1.77 16.43 6.99
C ASN A 464 0.84 15.77 5.96
N MET A 465 0.96 16.15 4.68
CA MET A 465 0.17 15.56 3.60
C MET A 465 0.52 14.09 3.40
N PHE A 466 -0.42 13.27 2.91
CA PHE A 466 -0.26 11.82 2.69
C PHE A 466 -0.01 10.96 3.95
N LEU A 467 0.08 11.56 5.15
CA LEU A 467 0.18 10.82 6.42
C LEU A 467 -1.19 10.38 6.97
N THR A 468 -2.27 11.02 6.51
CA THR A 468 -3.67 10.63 6.73
C THR A 468 -4.39 10.47 5.40
N GLY A 469 -5.47 9.69 5.37
CA GLY A 469 -6.33 9.50 4.20
C GLY A 469 -5.76 8.70 3.03
N PHE A 470 -4.48 8.86 2.70
CA PHE A 470 -3.87 8.26 1.50
C PHE A 470 -3.62 6.74 1.58
N ASP A 471 -4.18 5.96 0.66
CA ASP A 471 -4.02 4.50 0.64
C ASP A 471 -3.25 3.99 -0.59
N ALA A 472 -2.12 3.31 -0.37
CA ALA A 472 -1.36 2.66 -1.44
C ALA A 472 -0.68 1.37 -0.95
N LYS A 473 -0.97 0.25 -1.62
CA LYS A 473 -0.41 -1.08 -1.25
C LYS A 473 1.09 -1.17 -1.47
N LYS A 474 1.62 -0.53 -2.52
CA LYS A 474 3.05 -0.49 -2.85
C LYS A 474 3.84 0.60 -2.13
N VAL A 475 3.30 1.17 -1.04
CA VAL A 475 4.10 1.92 -0.06
C VAL A 475 4.37 1.02 1.13
N ASN A 476 5.64 0.68 1.37
CA ASN A 476 6.04 -0.22 2.46
C ASN A 476 6.96 0.42 3.50
N THR A 477 7.55 1.59 3.20
CA THR A 477 8.57 2.22 4.04
C THR A 477 8.18 3.65 4.40
N LEU A 478 8.26 3.99 5.69
CA LEU A 478 8.09 5.34 6.22
C LEU A 478 9.37 5.77 6.94
N TYR A 479 10.05 6.77 6.39
CA TYR A 479 11.12 7.48 7.08
C TYR A 479 10.52 8.58 7.95
N VAL A 480 11.01 8.74 9.17
CA VAL A 480 10.44 9.69 10.15
C VAL A 480 11.54 10.52 10.79
N ASP A 481 11.56 11.81 10.44
CA ASP A 481 12.29 12.85 11.17
C ASP A 481 11.30 13.91 11.70
N LYS A 482 10.31 13.42 12.45
CA LYS A 482 9.21 14.21 13.01
C LYS A 482 8.79 13.64 14.37
N ASN A 483 8.43 14.52 15.30
CA ASN A 483 7.90 14.14 16.62
C ASN A 483 6.44 13.67 16.53
N LEU A 484 6.22 12.46 16.01
CA LEU A 484 4.89 11.87 15.94
C LEU A 484 4.42 11.39 17.33
N LYS A 485 3.16 11.69 17.67
CA LYS A 485 2.53 11.31 18.94
C LYS A 485 1.13 10.75 18.70
N HIS A 486 0.65 9.92 19.64
CA HIS A 486 -0.73 9.41 19.71
C HIS A 486 -1.33 9.01 18.34
N HIS A 487 -2.39 9.69 17.92
CA HIS A 487 -3.18 9.35 16.73
C HIS A 487 -2.38 9.59 15.44
N GLY A 488 -1.64 10.70 15.35
CA GLY A 488 -0.81 11.03 14.20
C GLY A 488 0.29 9.99 13.97
N LEU A 489 0.83 9.39 15.04
CA LEU A 489 1.79 8.29 14.95
C LEU A 489 1.17 7.04 14.31
N ILE A 490 0.03 6.56 14.83
CA ILE A 490 -0.62 5.36 14.31
C ILE A 490 -1.11 5.55 12.87
N GLN A 491 -1.63 6.73 12.54
CA GLN A 491 -2.11 7.04 11.19
C GLN A 491 -0.97 7.02 10.16
N ALA A 492 0.16 7.68 10.48
CA ALA A 492 1.34 7.70 9.65
C ALA A 492 1.94 6.30 9.48
N TYR A 493 2.11 5.54 10.58
CA TYR A 493 2.64 4.18 10.51
C TYR A 493 1.73 3.27 9.67
N SER A 494 0.41 3.42 9.82
CA SER A 494 -0.58 2.66 9.05
C SER A 494 -0.62 2.98 7.54
N ARG A 495 0.26 3.86 7.03
CA ARG A 495 0.48 4.02 5.58
C ARG A 495 1.28 2.86 4.98
N THR A 496 2.06 2.14 5.79
CA THR A 496 2.97 1.08 5.29
C THR A 496 2.42 -0.33 5.45
N ASN A 497 1.41 -0.55 6.30
CA ASN A 497 0.95 -1.89 6.71
C ASN A 497 -0.15 -2.52 5.85
N ARG A 498 -0.37 -2.05 4.62
CA ARG A 498 -1.30 -2.69 3.67
C ARG A 498 -0.71 -3.97 3.12
N ILE A 499 -1.54 -5.02 3.03
CA ILE A 499 -1.16 -6.34 2.55
C ILE A 499 -0.99 -6.33 1.03
N LEU A 500 0.11 -6.92 0.55
CA LEU A 500 0.37 -7.14 -0.86
C LEU A 500 1.36 -8.29 -1.02
N GLY A 501 0.90 -9.42 -1.58
CA GLY A 501 1.73 -10.61 -1.80
C GLY A 501 2.32 -11.15 -0.50
N GLU A 502 3.29 -12.04 -0.65
CA GLU A 502 4.04 -12.62 0.49
C GLU A 502 5.34 -11.86 0.76
N LYS A 503 5.90 -11.20 -0.25
CA LYS A 503 7.13 -10.40 -0.13
C LYS A 503 7.01 -9.32 0.95
N LYS A 504 5.87 -8.61 0.97
CA LYS A 504 5.61 -7.55 1.93
C LYS A 504 5.13 -8.12 3.26
N SER A 505 6.07 -8.49 4.11
CA SER A 505 5.84 -9.09 5.43
C SER A 505 5.48 -8.08 6.52
N GLN A 506 5.96 -6.84 6.42
CA GLN A 506 5.67 -5.76 7.38
C GLN A 506 5.63 -4.38 6.74
N GLY A 507 5.15 -3.40 7.50
CA GLY A 507 5.41 -1.99 7.26
C GLY A 507 6.72 -1.54 7.94
N ASN A 508 7.70 -1.09 7.16
CA ASN A 508 8.99 -0.63 7.66
C ASN A 508 8.90 0.82 8.12
N ILE A 509 9.31 1.09 9.36
CA ILE A 509 9.33 2.42 9.97
C ILE A 509 10.75 2.71 10.44
N LEU A 510 11.39 3.72 9.84
CA LEU A 510 12.73 4.15 10.21
C LEU A 510 12.65 5.52 10.86
N ALA A 511 12.82 5.55 12.19
CA ALA A 511 12.73 6.75 12.99
C ALA A 511 14.13 7.30 13.30
N PHE A 512 14.40 8.53 12.83
CA PHE A 512 15.62 9.29 13.13
C PHE A 512 15.50 10.16 14.40
N ARG A 513 14.47 9.87 15.20
CA ARG A 513 14.16 10.48 16.50
C ARG A 513 13.74 9.40 17.48
N ASN A 514 13.90 9.67 18.78
CA ASN A 514 13.50 8.74 19.83
C ASN A 514 11.98 8.71 20.03
N LEU A 515 11.28 7.95 19.17
CA LEU A 515 9.81 7.81 19.22
C LEU A 515 9.34 6.59 20.01
N LYS A 516 10.22 5.82 20.66
CA LYS A 516 9.85 4.56 21.35
C LYS A 516 8.75 4.76 22.39
N LYS A 517 8.97 5.69 23.33
CA LYS A 517 7.97 6.00 24.38
C LYS A 517 6.65 6.49 23.79
N ALA A 518 6.69 7.26 22.70
CA ALA A 518 5.49 7.74 22.02
C ALA A 518 4.74 6.61 21.31
N THR A 519 5.48 5.69 20.69
CA THR A 519 4.97 4.49 20.01
C THR A 519 4.26 3.57 21.00
N ASP A 520 4.94 3.21 22.10
CA ASP A 520 4.39 2.33 23.15
C ASP A 520 3.08 2.90 23.72
N LYS A 521 3.04 4.22 23.99
CA LYS A 521 1.85 4.93 24.46
C LYS A 521 0.72 4.93 23.43
N ALA A 522 1.04 5.21 22.16
CA ALA A 522 0.03 5.26 21.11
C ALA A 522 -0.59 3.88 20.86
N ILE A 523 0.22 2.84 20.80
CA ILE A 523 -0.26 1.46 20.66
C ILE A 523 -1.15 1.08 21.84
N THR A 524 -0.70 1.32 23.08
CA THR A 524 -1.48 0.99 24.29
C THR A 524 -2.85 1.68 24.29
N LEU A 525 -2.93 2.90 23.75
CA LEU A 525 -4.17 3.67 23.69
C LEU A 525 -5.15 3.15 22.63
N PHE A 526 -4.64 2.73 21.47
CA PHE A 526 -5.46 2.32 20.32
C PHE A 526 -5.58 0.79 20.15
N SER A 527 -5.12 0.02 21.14
CA SER A 527 -5.20 -1.44 21.19
C SER A 527 -5.46 -1.93 22.62
N ASN A 528 -5.45 -3.25 22.83
CA ASN A 528 -5.53 -3.82 24.18
C ASN A 528 -4.15 -3.74 24.86
N LYS A 529 -4.10 -3.55 26.19
CA LYS A 529 -2.85 -3.27 26.95
C LYS A 529 -1.73 -4.31 26.80
N GLU A 530 -2.04 -5.53 26.36
CA GLU A 530 -1.08 -6.64 26.20
C GLU A 530 -0.59 -6.84 24.75
N ALA A 531 -0.90 -5.90 23.84
CA ALA A 531 -0.81 -6.13 22.39
C ALA A 531 0.48 -5.65 21.68
N ILE A 532 1.45 -5.06 22.39
CA ILE A 532 2.62 -4.45 21.73
C ILE A 532 3.40 -5.49 20.92
N GLU A 533 3.60 -6.69 21.48
CA GLU A 533 4.31 -7.81 20.84
C GLU A 533 3.57 -8.40 19.63
N ASP A 534 2.26 -8.19 19.57
CA ASP A 534 1.43 -8.59 18.42
C ASP A 534 1.53 -7.59 17.27
N ILE A 535 1.76 -6.31 17.58
CA ILE A 535 1.72 -5.20 16.61
C ILE A 535 3.11 -4.87 16.05
N ILE A 536 4.13 -4.90 16.90
CA ILE A 536 5.51 -4.58 16.54
C ILE A 536 6.28 -5.89 16.32
N LEU A 537 7.13 -5.93 15.29
CA LEU A 537 8.04 -7.05 15.11
C LEU A 537 9.12 -7.08 16.21
N PRO A 538 9.50 -8.28 16.68
CA PRO A 538 10.64 -8.45 17.58
C PRO A 538 11.93 -7.80 17.04
N PRO A 539 12.90 -7.49 17.92
CA PRO A 539 14.21 -7.00 17.49
C PRO A 539 14.95 -8.05 16.66
N PHE A 540 15.97 -7.61 15.91
CA PHE A 540 16.75 -8.45 15.00
C PHE A 540 17.22 -9.75 15.66
N GLU A 541 17.77 -9.68 16.88
CA GLU A 541 18.33 -10.84 17.60
C GLU A 541 17.28 -11.90 17.90
N ALA A 542 16.04 -11.48 18.20
CA ALA A 542 14.95 -12.40 18.47
C ALA A 542 14.49 -13.13 17.20
N ILE A 543 14.49 -12.44 16.05
CA ILE A 543 14.19 -13.08 14.76
C ILE A 543 15.36 -13.96 14.30
N ALA A 544 16.60 -13.53 14.50
CA ALA A 544 17.80 -14.32 14.16
C ALA A 544 17.81 -15.64 14.94
N LYS A 545 17.49 -15.60 16.24
CA LYS A 545 17.33 -16.83 17.03
C LYS A 545 16.25 -17.76 16.47
N ARG A 546 15.10 -17.22 16.05
CA ARG A 546 14.03 -18.02 15.42
C ARG A 546 14.46 -18.60 14.06
N PHE A 547 15.28 -17.87 13.31
CA PHE A 547 15.90 -18.37 12.09
C PHE A 547 16.84 -19.54 12.39
N ASP A 548 17.71 -19.42 13.42
CA ASP A 548 18.61 -20.49 13.82
C ASP A 548 17.85 -21.73 14.33
N GLU A 549 16.76 -21.55 15.07
CA GLU A 549 15.87 -22.64 15.50
C GLU A 549 15.23 -23.34 14.28
N ALA A 550 14.70 -22.59 13.32
CA ALA A 550 14.15 -23.14 12.08
C ALA A 550 15.22 -23.84 11.22
N LEU A 551 16.45 -23.31 11.21
CA LEU A 551 17.59 -23.91 10.52
C LEU A 551 17.96 -25.24 11.17
N GLN A 552 18.00 -25.31 12.50
CA GLN A 552 18.24 -26.57 13.22
C GLN A 552 17.18 -27.62 12.91
N ASP A 553 15.90 -27.23 12.81
CA ASP A 553 14.83 -28.14 12.46
C ASP A 553 14.93 -28.61 11.00
N LEU A 554 15.30 -27.73 10.07
CA LEU A 554 15.60 -28.10 8.68
C LEU A 554 16.77 -29.11 8.61
N LEU A 555 17.88 -28.83 9.30
CA LEU A 555 19.07 -29.67 9.28
C LEU A 555 18.87 -31.04 9.94
N LYS A 556 17.87 -31.21 10.81
CA LYS A 556 17.47 -32.54 11.33
C LYS A 556 16.81 -33.41 10.26
N ILE A 557 16.09 -32.79 9.33
CA ILE A 557 15.42 -33.48 8.23
C ILE A 557 16.43 -33.71 7.09
N THR A 558 17.12 -32.66 6.68
CA THR A 558 18.08 -32.65 5.59
C THR A 558 19.40 -32.00 6.04
N PRO A 559 20.38 -32.77 6.54
CA PRO A 559 21.64 -32.24 7.05
C PRO A 559 22.47 -31.47 6.02
N THR A 560 22.26 -31.76 4.73
CA THR A 560 22.91 -31.07 3.61
C THR A 560 21.91 -30.79 2.49
N PRO A 561 22.16 -29.81 1.61
CA PRO A 561 21.31 -29.61 0.43
C PRO A 561 21.16 -30.86 -0.44
N GLN A 562 22.20 -31.70 -0.55
CA GLN A 562 22.15 -32.94 -1.32
C GLN A 562 21.22 -33.99 -0.70
N SER A 563 21.08 -34.01 0.64
CA SER A 563 20.18 -34.95 1.31
C SER A 563 18.70 -34.74 0.98
N VAL A 564 18.34 -33.59 0.39
CA VAL A 564 16.98 -33.37 -0.16
C VAL A 564 16.67 -34.34 -1.31
N ASP A 565 17.67 -34.74 -2.11
CA ASP A 565 17.48 -35.70 -3.20
C ASP A 565 17.25 -37.14 -2.69
N GLU A 566 17.57 -37.39 -1.42
CA GLU A 566 17.44 -38.70 -0.78
C GLU A 566 16.06 -38.89 -0.11
N LEU A 567 15.20 -37.87 -0.11
CA LEU A 567 13.85 -37.96 0.43
C LEU A 567 13.02 -38.97 -0.40
N VAL A 568 12.48 -39.98 0.27
CA VAL A 568 11.83 -41.13 -0.39
C VAL A 568 10.32 -40.98 -0.42
N SER A 569 9.73 -40.41 0.64
CA SER A 569 8.27 -40.29 0.78
C SER A 569 7.78 -38.87 0.54
N GLU A 570 6.53 -38.73 0.06
CA GLU A 570 5.87 -37.42 -0.04
C GLU A 570 5.73 -36.73 1.34
N GLU A 571 5.68 -37.50 2.43
CA GLU A 571 5.64 -36.94 3.78
C GLU A 571 6.98 -36.30 4.18
N ASP A 572 8.11 -36.91 3.79
CA ASP A 572 9.44 -36.34 4.04
C ASP A 572 9.68 -35.09 3.17
N GLU A 573 9.26 -35.13 1.90
CA GLU A 573 9.27 -33.95 1.01
C GLU A 573 8.40 -32.82 1.60
N ALA A 574 7.20 -33.13 2.09
CA ALA A 574 6.32 -32.17 2.75
C ALA A 574 6.95 -31.57 4.02
N ALA A 575 7.62 -32.39 4.84
CA ALA A 575 8.31 -31.93 6.04
C ALA A 575 9.46 -30.98 5.71
N PHE A 576 10.27 -31.30 4.69
CA PHE A 576 11.32 -30.41 4.18
C PHE A 576 10.73 -29.07 3.70
N ILE A 577 9.67 -29.12 2.88
CA ILE A 577 9.02 -27.91 2.35
C ILE A 577 8.52 -27.02 3.49
N GLN A 578 7.87 -27.59 4.50
CA GLN A 578 7.38 -26.84 5.66
C GLN A 578 8.52 -26.23 6.49
N ALA A 579 9.60 -26.98 6.74
CA ALA A 579 10.76 -26.48 7.47
C ALA A 579 11.47 -25.36 6.70
N PHE A 580 11.68 -25.52 5.39
CA PHE A 580 12.35 -24.51 4.57
C PHE A 580 11.48 -23.24 4.41
N ARG A 581 10.15 -23.36 4.35
CA ARG A 581 9.24 -22.20 4.38
C ARG A 581 9.37 -21.39 5.66
N ALA A 582 9.47 -22.05 6.82
CA ALA A 582 9.70 -21.36 8.08
C ALA A 582 11.00 -20.55 8.04
N LEU A 583 12.06 -21.12 7.46
CA LEU A 583 13.34 -20.47 7.25
C LEU A 583 13.24 -19.28 6.27
N LEU A 584 12.60 -19.46 5.11
CA LEU A 584 12.37 -18.41 4.11
C LEU A 584 11.61 -17.20 4.68
N ARG A 585 10.56 -17.44 5.46
CA ARG A 585 9.77 -16.37 6.10
C ARG A 585 10.62 -15.60 7.12
N ALA A 586 11.41 -16.31 7.93
CA ALA A 586 12.32 -15.66 8.88
C ALA A 586 13.40 -14.84 8.16
N LYS A 587 13.98 -15.38 7.07
CA LYS A 587 14.95 -14.69 6.19
C LYS A 587 14.36 -13.41 5.59
N ASN A 588 13.15 -13.47 5.03
CA ASN A 588 12.48 -12.31 4.43
C ASN A 588 12.24 -11.18 5.46
N VAL A 589 11.94 -11.52 6.71
CA VAL A 589 11.84 -10.53 7.79
C VAL A 589 13.22 -9.97 8.14
N LEU A 590 14.24 -10.82 8.32
CA LEU A 590 15.61 -10.41 8.66
C LEU A 590 16.23 -9.49 7.61
N GLU A 591 16.08 -9.80 6.33
CA GLU A 591 16.60 -9.00 5.22
C GLU A 591 16.06 -7.57 5.19
N SER A 592 14.95 -7.31 5.89
CA SER A 592 14.42 -5.96 6.00
C SER A 592 15.15 -5.10 7.01
N TYR A 593 15.93 -5.66 7.95
CA TYR A 593 16.67 -4.91 8.99
C TYR A 593 17.98 -4.37 8.44
N ALA A 594 18.36 -3.15 8.83
CA ALA A 594 19.60 -2.55 8.33
C ALA A 594 20.87 -3.31 8.79
N ASP A 595 20.79 -3.99 9.94
CA ASP A 595 21.90 -4.76 10.52
C ASP A 595 22.03 -6.19 9.96
N PHE A 596 21.20 -6.57 8.98
CA PHE A 596 21.26 -7.90 8.38
C PHE A 596 22.63 -8.17 7.74
N SER A 597 23.25 -9.27 8.15
CA SER A 597 24.41 -9.87 7.50
C SER A 597 24.31 -11.39 7.62
N TRP A 598 24.75 -12.09 6.58
CA TRP A 598 24.87 -13.56 6.61
C TRP A 598 25.84 -14.04 7.69
N ASP A 599 26.83 -13.23 8.07
CA ASP A 599 27.78 -13.55 9.15
C ASP A 599 27.11 -13.68 10.53
N ALA A 600 25.90 -13.11 10.69
CA ALA A 600 25.14 -13.16 11.93
C ALA A 600 24.27 -14.43 12.05
N LEU A 601 24.24 -15.29 11.03
CA LEU A 601 23.38 -16.46 10.96
C LEU A 601 24.18 -17.78 11.04
N GLY A 602 23.52 -18.87 11.44
CA GLY A 602 24.12 -20.20 11.46
C GLY A 602 24.38 -20.86 10.10
N ILE A 603 24.16 -20.15 8.98
CA ILE A 603 24.31 -20.62 7.61
C ILE A 603 24.84 -19.49 6.72
N ASP A 604 25.69 -19.82 5.76
CA ASP A 604 26.17 -18.88 4.75
C ASP A 604 25.18 -18.75 3.57
N GLU A 605 25.35 -17.68 2.78
CA GLU A 605 24.48 -17.37 1.64
C GLU A 605 24.48 -18.47 0.58
N GLU A 606 25.63 -19.08 0.28
CA GLU A 606 25.77 -20.10 -0.75
C GLU A 606 24.99 -21.36 -0.37
N THR A 607 25.18 -21.85 0.86
CA THR A 607 24.44 -23.02 1.37
C THR A 607 22.93 -22.76 1.42
N PHE A 608 22.49 -21.54 1.78
CA PHE A 608 21.07 -21.20 1.75
C PHE A 608 20.49 -21.24 0.33
N ILE A 609 21.22 -20.70 -0.65
CA ILE A 609 20.83 -20.73 -2.07
C ILE A 609 20.78 -22.17 -2.60
N ASP A 610 21.65 -23.06 -2.13
CA ASP A 610 21.61 -24.47 -2.51
C ASP A 610 20.31 -25.14 -2.03
N PHE A 611 19.90 -24.93 -0.77
CA PHE A 611 18.61 -25.41 -0.28
C PHE A 611 17.42 -24.79 -1.03
N GLN A 612 17.51 -23.49 -1.36
CA GLN A 612 16.51 -22.78 -2.15
C GLN A 612 16.35 -23.40 -3.54
N THR A 613 17.45 -23.81 -4.17
CA THR A 613 17.46 -24.49 -5.47
C THR A 613 16.74 -25.83 -5.37
N LYS A 614 17.06 -26.64 -4.35
CA LYS A 614 16.38 -27.92 -4.10
C LYS A 614 14.88 -27.78 -3.86
N TYR A 615 14.50 -26.73 -3.15
CA TYR A 615 13.11 -26.38 -2.92
C TYR A 615 12.36 -26.04 -4.23
N ILE A 616 12.98 -25.27 -5.13
CA ILE A 616 12.42 -24.98 -6.47
C ILE A 616 12.33 -26.26 -7.32
N ASP A 617 13.33 -27.13 -7.25
CA ASP A 617 13.32 -28.40 -7.98
C ASP A 617 12.16 -29.29 -7.55
N LEU A 618 11.89 -29.38 -6.23
CA LEU A 618 10.71 -30.06 -5.70
C LEU A 618 9.41 -29.43 -6.19
N TYR A 619 9.29 -28.09 -6.17
CA TYR A 619 8.13 -27.41 -6.75
C TYR A 619 7.92 -27.76 -8.23
N ALA A 620 8.99 -27.79 -9.02
CA ALA A 620 8.93 -28.14 -10.43
C ALA A 620 8.56 -29.63 -10.64
N LYS A 621 9.05 -30.53 -9.80
CA LYS A 621 8.67 -31.95 -9.77
C LYS A 621 7.18 -32.09 -9.49
N VAL A 622 6.69 -31.52 -8.38
CA VAL A 622 5.28 -31.55 -7.96
C VAL A 622 4.38 -30.96 -9.04
N LYS A 623 4.77 -29.85 -9.69
CA LYS A 623 3.99 -29.25 -10.79
C LYS A 623 3.89 -30.15 -12.03
N ARG A 624 4.96 -30.89 -12.36
CA ARG A 624 4.96 -31.85 -13.49
C ARG A 624 4.15 -33.10 -13.16
N GLU A 625 4.20 -33.57 -11.92
CA GLU A 625 3.47 -34.76 -11.46
C GLU A 625 1.97 -34.46 -11.28
N ASN A 626 1.62 -33.24 -10.86
CA ASN A 626 0.24 -32.71 -10.86
C ASN A 626 -0.46 -32.83 -12.21
N ALA A 627 0.26 -32.62 -13.31
CA ALA A 627 -0.29 -32.76 -14.66
C ALA A 627 -0.64 -34.22 -15.01
N LYS A 628 -0.12 -35.20 -14.25
CA LYS A 628 -0.28 -36.65 -14.48
C LYS A 628 -1.16 -37.34 -13.44
N GLN A 629 -1.14 -36.93 -12.17
CA GLN A 629 -1.91 -37.52 -11.07
C GLN A 629 -2.48 -36.45 -10.12
N LYS A 630 -3.76 -36.59 -9.74
CA LYS A 630 -4.53 -35.57 -8.98
C LYS A 630 -4.55 -35.77 -7.45
N THR A 631 -3.85 -36.77 -6.91
CA THR A 631 -4.00 -37.22 -5.51
C THR A 631 -2.65 -37.31 -4.80
N SER A 632 -1.81 -36.28 -4.91
CA SER A 632 -0.56 -36.16 -4.14
C SER A 632 -0.77 -35.19 -2.98
N ILE A 633 -0.20 -35.48 -1.81
CA ILE A 633 -0.31 -34.61 -0.61
C ILE A 633 0.43 -33.29 -0.84
N LEU A 634 1.47 -33.33 -1.69
CA LEU A 634 2.28 -32.17 -2.04
C LEU A 634 1.50 -31.12 -2.85
N ASN A 635 0.36 -31.50 -3.44
CA ASN A 635 -0.51 -30.59 -4.18
C ASN A 635 -1.23 -29.58 -3.27
N ASP A 636 -1.41 -29.94 -2.00
CA ASP A 636 -2.07 -29.10 -1.00
C ASP A 636 -1.10 -28.17 -0.28
N ILE A 637 0.20 -28.26 -0.59
CA ILE A 637 1.25 -27.45 0.03
C ILE A 637 1.52 -26.22 -0.83
N ASP A 638 1.36 -25.05 -0.23
CA ASP A 638 1.78 -23.79 -0.83
C ASP A 638 3.31 -23.65 -0.78
N PHE A 639 3.96 -23.42 -1.91
CA PHE A 639 5.41 -23.30 -2.00
C PHE A 639 5.94 -21.88 -1.79
N GLU A 640 5.11 -20.84 -1.61
CA GLU A 640 5.59 -19.46 -1.36
C GLU A 640 6.68 -18.96 -2.33
N VAL A 641 6.58 -19.36 -3.60
CA VAL A 641 7.61 -19.11 -4.62
C VAL A 641 7.85 -17.61 -4.83
N GLU A 642 6.89 -16.76 -4.47
CA GLU A 642 7.00 -15.29 -4.50
C GLU A 642 8.14 -14.77 -3.60
N LEU A 643 8.40 -15.41 -2.45
CA LEU A 643 9.49 -15.06 -1.54
C LEU A 643 10.87 -15.35 -2.14
N ILE A 644 10.94 -16.33 -3.05
CA ILE A 644 12.14 -16.75 -3.76
C ILE A 644 12.37 -15.89 -5.01
N HIS A 645 11.31 -15.36 -5.64
CA HIS A 645 11.38 -14.48 -6.81
C HIS A 645 12.17 -13.17 -6.60
N ARG A 646 12.71 -12.91 -5.41
CA ARG A 646 13.72 -11.86 -5.17
C ARG A 646 15.01 -12.11 -5.96
N ASP A 647 15.35 -13.37 -6.22
CA ASP A 647 16.56 -13.76 -6.94
C ASP A 647 16.29 -14.10 -8.41
N ILE A 648 15.26 -13.49 -9.02
CA ILE A 648 15.21 -13.47 -10.48
C ILE A 648 16.48 -12.77 -10.92
N ILE A 649 17.34 -13.57 -11.54
CA ILE A 649 18.50 -13.18 -12.33
C ILE A 649 17.97 -12.24 -13.42
N ASN A 650 17.79 -10.99 -13.05
CA ASN A 650 17.33 -9.96 -13.95
C ASN A 650 18.46 -9.67 -14.93
N VAL A 651 18.14 -8.98 -16.02
CA VAL A 651 19.14 -8.66 -17.06
C VAL A 651 20.35 -7.95 -16.44
N ALA A 652 20.16 -7.12 -15.41
CA ALA A 652 21.26 -6.46 -14.69
C ALA A 652 22.17 -7.43 -13.92
N TYR A 653 21.64 -8.48 -13.29
CA TYR A 653 22.43 -9.52 -12.62
C TYR A 653 23.16 -10.39 -13.64
N ILE A 654 22.51 -10.76 -14.76
CA ILE A 654 23.17 -11.45 -15.88
C ILE A 654 24.33 -10.60 -16.41
N ILE A 655 24.11 -9.31 -16.64
CA ILE A 655 25.16 -8.37 -17.10
C ILE A 655 26.32 -8.32 -16.10
N LYS A 656 26.05 -8.26 -14.79
CA LYS A 656 27.10 -8.31 -13.76
C LYS A 656 27.90 -9.61 -13.80
N LEU A 657 27.23 -10.75 -14.00
CA LEU A 657 27.89 -12.05 -14.15
C LEU A 657 28.74 -12.10 -15.43
N LEU A 658 28.25 -11.56 -16.54
CA LEU A 658 28.98 -11.47 -17.81
C LEU A 658 30.20 -10.55 -17.70
N ALA A 659 30.09 -9.42 -16.99
CA ALA A 659 31.20 -8.52 -16.70
C ALA A 659 32.26 -9.20 -15.84
N LYS A 660 31.85 -9.92 -14.77
CA LYS A 660 32.75 -10.76 -13.96
C LYS A 660 33.45 -11.82 -14.82
N LEU A 661 32.71 -12.51 -15.69
CA LEU A 661 33.25 -13.54 -16.58
C LEU A 661 34.31 -12.97 -17.54
N LYS A 662 34.10 -11.75 -18.05
CA LYS A 662 35.06 -11.07 -18.93
C LYS A 662 36.34 -10.71 -18.20
N GLN A 663 36.22 -10.19 -16.97
CA GLN A 663 37.34 -9.74 -16.13
C GLN A 663 38.10 -10.89 -15.43
N ALA A 664 37.51 -12.09 -15.36
CA ALA A 664 38.11 -13.24 -14.71
C ALA A 664 39.40 -13.74 -15.39
N LYS A 665 40.29 -14.35 -14.61
CA LYS A 665 41.50 -15.00 -15.14
C LYS A 665 41.14 -16.26 -15.93
N GLN A 666 41.98 -16.64 -16.89
CA GLN A 666 41.73 -17.79 -17.79
C GLN A 666 41.43 -19.11 -17.04
N SER A 667 41.99 -19.30 -15.84
CA SER A 667 41.75 -20.45 -14.97
C SER A 667 40.38 -20.47 -14.28
N GLU A 668 39.71 -19.33 -14.17
CA GLU A 668 38.41 -19.18 -13.48
C GLU A 668 37.24 -19.00 -14.46
N LYS A 669 37.52 -18.61 -15.70
CA LYS A 669 36.51 -18.40 -16.75
C LYS A 669 35.64 -19.63 -17.00
N GLU A 670 36.23 -20.83 -17.08
CA GLU A 670 35.43 -22.05 -17.30
C GLU A 670 34.52 -22.37 -16.10
N LYS A 671 35.00 -22.15 -14.87
CA LYS A 671 34.21 -22.36 -13.65
C LYS A 671 33.06 -21.36 -13.55
N GLN A 672 33.32 -20.09 -13.85
CA GLN A 672 32.28 -19.04 -13.86
C GLN A 672 31.28 -19.23 -15.01
N ARG A 673 31.74 -19.63 -16.20
CA ARG A 673 30.87 -19.98 -17.32
C ARG A 673 29.90 -21.10 -16.94
N LYS A 674 30.42 -22.16 -16.32
CA LYS A 674 29.61 -23.29 -15.87
C LYS A 674 28.59 -22.84 -14.82
N ALA A 675 29.00 -22.03 -13.83
CA ALA A 675 28.10 -21.47 -12.83
C ALA A 675 26.98 -20.63 -13.44
N ILE A 676 27.27 -19.79 -14.44
CA ILE A 676 26.26 -19.00 -15.16
C ILE A 676 25.27 -19.91 -15.91
N MET A 677 25.75 -20.97 -16.57
CA MET A 677 24.89 -21.89 -17.33
C MET A 677 24.00 -22.75 -16.44
N ASP A 678 24.52 -23.19 -15.30
CA ASP A 678 23.76 -23.95 -14.30
C ASP A 678 22.64 -23.05 -13.70
N LEU A 679 22.98 -21.79 -13.41
CA LEU A 679 22.06 -20.77 -12.91
C LEU A 679 20.99 -20.33 -13.93
N LEU A 680 21.31 -20.27 -15.22
CA LEU A 680 20.31 -20.04 -16.30
C LEU A 680 19.43 -21.26 -16.57
N GLY A 681 19.87 -22.45 -16.18
CA GLY A 681 19.13 -23.71 -16.32
C GLY A 681 18.11 -23.96 -15.20
N SER A 682 18.36 -23.44 -14.00
CA SER A 682 17.54 -23.60 -12.80
C SER A 682 16.31 -22.68 -12.79
N ASP A 683 16.40 -21.47 -13.35
CA ASP A 683 15.27 -20.54 -13.45
C ASP A 683 14.33 -20.89 -14.64
N ILE A 684 13.04 -21.05 -14.34
CA ILE A 684 11.99 -21.46 -15.30
C ILE A 684 11.79 -20.42 -16.42
N GLN A 685 11.89 -19.13 -16.12
CA GLN A 685 11.76 -18.06 -17.13
C GLN A 685 13.03 -17.93 -17.96
N LEU A 686 14.20 -18.07 -17.35
CA LEU A 686 15.49 -17.92 -18.04
C LEU A 686 15.92 -19.14 -18.82
N ARG A 687 15.36 -20.32 -18.53
CA ARG A 687 15.57 -21.52 -19.33
C ARG A 687 15.21 -21.30 -20.80
N SER A 688 14.15 -20.54 -21.08
CA SER A 688 13.75 -20.15 -22.44
C SER A 688 14.76 -19.21 -23.13
N LYS A 689 15.58 -18.50 -22.34
CA LYS A 689 16.56 -17.49 -22.77
C LYS A 689 18.01 -18.02 -22.73
N ARG A 690 18.24 -19.21 -22.17
CA ARG A 690 19.55 -19.83 -21.98
C ARG A 690 20.34 -19.92 -23.28
N GLU A 691 19.71 -20.45 -24.33
CA GLU A 691 20.38 -20.63 -25.63
C GLU A 691 20.83 -19.28 -26.24
N LEU A 692 20.04 -18.22 -26.01
CA LEU A 692 20.36 -16.88 -26.48
C LEU A 692 21.56 -16.28 -25.74
N ILE A 693 21.60 -16.44 -24.41
CA ILE A 693 22.68 -15.93 -23.57
C ILE A 693 23.97 -16.74 -23.81
N GLU A 694 23.86 -18.05 -24.05
CA GLU A 694 24.98 -18.90 -24.44
C GLU A 694 25.62 -18.47 -25.75
N LYS A 695 24.81 -18.22 -26.79
CA LYS A 695 25.31 -17.65 -28.05
C LYS A 695 25.97 -16.29 -27.85
N PHE A 696 25.42 -15.43 -26.99
CA PHE A 696 26.05 -14.15 -26.67
C PHE A 696 27.44 -14.31 -26.02
N ILE A 697 27.57 -15.23 -25.05
CA ILE A 697 28.83 -15.53 -24.37
C ILE A 697 29.89 -16.04 -25.35
N ASP A 698 29.50 -16.87 -26.32
CA ASP A 698 30.44 -17.48 -27.26
C ASP A 698 30.82 -16.56 -28.43
N GLU A 699 29.86 -15.80 -28.96
CA GLU A 699 30.05 -15.10 -30.24
C GLU A 699 30.29 -13.59 -30.09
N ASN A 700 29.76 -12.97 -29.03
CA ASN A 700 29.76 -11.50 -28.89
C ASN A 700 30.62 -11.03 -27.72
N LEU A 701 30.51 -11.67 -26.55
CA LEU A 701 31.29 -11.33 -25.35
C LEU A 701 32.83 -11.33 -25.59
N PRO A 702 33.43 -12.19 -26.45
CA PRO A 702 34.85 -12.12 -26.75
C PRO A 702 35.26 -10.84 -27.48
N LYS A 703 34.35 -10.26 -28.28
CA LYS A 703 34.60 -9.08 -29.13
C LYS A 703 34.46 -7.75 -28.38
N ILE A 704 33.85 -7.77 -27.20
CA ILE A 704 33.68 -6.58 -26.35
C ILE A 704 34.97 -6.35 -25.58
N GLU A 705 35.66 -5.23 -25.80
CA GLU A 705 36.93 -4.92 -25.10
C GLU A 705 36.70 -4.34 -23.70
N ASP A 706 35.66 -3.53 -23.54
CA ASP A 706 35.32 -2.83 -22.29
C ASP A 706 34.14 -3.50 -21.58
N ALA A 707 34.32 -3.85 -20.30
CA ALA A 707 33.29 -4.48 -19.49
C ALA A 707 32.07 -3.57 -19.25
N ASP A 708 32.26 -2.24 -19.27
CA ASP A 708 31.19 -1.28 -19.06
C ASP A 708 30.24 -1.19 -20.27
N ARG A 709 30.69 -1.62 -21.46
CA ARG A 709 29.89 -1.68 -22.70
C ARG A 709 29.07 -2.96 -22.84
N ILE A 710 29.24 -3.93 -21.94
CA ILE A 710 28.53 -5.23 -22.03
C ILE A 710 27.02 -5.04 -21.99
N GLN A 711 26.52 -4.07 -21.22
CA GLN A 711 25.09 -3.79 -21.15
C GLN A 711 24.52 -3.35 -22.51
N GLU A 712 25.11 -2.33 -23.12
CA GLU A 712 24.65 -1.79 -24.41
C GLU A 712 24.73 -2.83 -25.53
N GLU A 713 25.85 -3.57 -25.61
CA GLU A 713 26.07 -4.60 -26.64
C GLU A 713 25.15 -5.82 -26.44
N PHE A 714 24.82 -6.16 -25.19
CA PHE A 714 23.86 -7.22 -24.89
C PHE A 714 22.44 -6.82 -25.28
N GLU A 715 22.03 -5.58 -24.97
CA GLU A 715 20.73 -5.04 -25.38
C GLU A 715 20.60 -5.00 -26.92
N GLN A 716 21.67 -4.58 -27.61
CA GLN A 716 21.68 -4.54 -29.07
C GLN A 716 21.59 -5.94 -29.69
N TYR A 717 22.40 -6.89 -29.22
CA TYR A 717 22.30 -8.29 -29.65
C TYR A 717 20.89 -8.86 -29.42
N TRP A 718 20.28 -8.54 -28.29
CA TRP A 718 18.94 -8.99 -27.97
C TRP A 718 17.89 -8.48 -28.98
N GLN A 719 17.98 -7.20 -29.35
CA GLN A 719 17.10 -6.62 -30.36
C GLN A 719 17.31 -7.27 -31.74
N ASP A 720 18.57 -7.48 -32.15
CA ASP A 720 18.89 -8.11 -33.43
C ASP A 720 18.34 -9.54 -33.52
N GLN A 721 18.53 -10.34 -32.47
CA GLN A 721 17.99 -11.70 -32.41
C GLN A 721 16.46 -11.72 -32.39
N LYS A 722 15.82 -10.76 -31.71
CA LYS A 722 14.36 -10.61 -31.72
C LYS A 722 13.85 -10.32 -33.14
N VAL A 723 14.49 -9.41 -33.86
CA VAL A 723 14.12 -9.09 -35.26
C VAL A 723 14.29 -10.32 -36.16
N LEU A 724 15.38 -11.06 -36.01
CA LEU A 724 15.63 -12.29 -36.77
C LEU A 724 14.59 -13.38 -36.47
N ALA A 725 14.25 -13.59 -35.20
CA ALA A 725 13.27 -14.58 -34.78
C ALA A 725 11.86 -14.25 -35.31
N LEU A 726 11.45 -12.97 -35.24
CA LEU A 726 10.17 -12.52 -35.79
C LEU A 726 10.12 -12.66 -37.31
N ALA A 727 11.21 -12.33 -38.01
CA ALA A 727 11.30 -12.50 -39.46
C ALA A 727 11.18 -13.98 -39.87
N LYS A 728 11.89 -14.86 -39.16
CA LYS A 728 11.84 -16.31 -39.38
C LYS A 728 10.43 -16.87 -39.14
N LEU A 729 9.77 -16.45 -38.07
CA LEU A 729 8.38 -16.83 -37.78
C LEU A 729 7.42 -16.38 -38.88
N CYS A 730 7.60 -15.17 -39.42
CA CYS A 730 6.80 -14.69 -40.54
C CYS A 730 7.01 -15.54 -41.80
N ASP A 731 8.25 -15.95 -42.07
CA ASP A 731 8.59 -16.78 -43.23
C ASP A 731 8.08 -18.22 -43.10
N GLU A 732 8.14 -18.81 -41.90
CA GLU A 732 7.64 -20.16 -41.61
C GLU A 732 6.11 -20.26 -41.68
N GLU A 733 5.40 -19.26 -41.17
CA GLU A 733 3.93 -19.25 -41.08
C GLU A 733 3.25 -18.47 -42.22
N GLY A 734 4.02 -17.96 -43.19
CA GLY A 734 3.49 -17.21 -44.34
C GLY A 734 2.77 -15.92 -43.95
N LEU A 735 3.32 -15.21 -42.96
CA LEU A 735 2.77 -13.96 -42.43
C LEU A 735 3.35 -12.73 -43.13
N ASP A 736 2.53 -11.69 -43.27
CA ASP A 736 2.97 -10.38 -43.72
C ASP A 736 3.84 -9.70 -42.65
N LYS A 737 5.10 -9.42 -43.02
CA LYS A 737 6.12 -8.93 -42.08
C LYS A 737 5.78 -7.56 -41.48
N GLU A 738 5.17 -6.65 -42.24
CA GLU A 738 4.82 -5.31 -41.75
C GLU A 738 3.62 -5.36 -40.80
N GLN A 739 2.56 -6.09 -41.18
CA GLN A 739 1.36 -6.21 -40.37
C GLN A 739 1.62 -7.01 -39.09
N PHE A 740 2.39 -8.09 -39.15
CA PHE A 740 2.75 -8.87 -37.98
C PHE A 740 3.64 -8.07 -37.02
N LYS A 741 4.59 -7.29 -37.54
CA LYS A 741 5.39 -6.38 -36.72
C LYS A 741 4.51 -5.34 -36.02
N ALA A 742 3.59 -4.70 -36.74
CA ALA A 742 2.65 -3.75 -36.15
C ALA A 742 1.74 -4.38 -35.08
N LEU A 743 1.31 -5.64 -35.29
CA LEU A 743 0.53 -6.41 -34.33
C LEU A 743 1.32 -6.68 -33.04
N ILE A 744 2.56 -7.13 -33.16
CA ILE A 744 3.44 -7.41 -32.03
C ILE A 744 3.82 -6.12 -31.30
N ASP A 745 4.09 -5.03 -32.01
CA ASP A 745 4.39 -3.73 -31.40
C ASP A 745 3.15 -3.19 -30.65
N ALA A 746 1.94 -3.36 -31.21
CA ALA A 746 0.69 -3.02 -30.53
C ALA A 746 0.44 -3.91 -29.30
N TYR A 747 0.72 -5.21 -29.38
CA TYR A 747 0.64 -6.13 -28.26
C TYR A 747 1.62 -5.76 -27.14
N ILE A 748 2.87 -5.48 -27.47
CA ILE A 748 3.91 -5.08 -26.50
C ILE A 748 3.55 -3.73 -25.86
N TYR A 749 3.01 -2.79 -26.63
CA TYR A 749 2.64 -1.47 -26.13
C TYR A 749 1.37 -1.49 -25.25
N SER A 750 0.37 -2.29 -25.62
CA SER A 750 -0.94 -2.32 -24.95
C SER A 750 -1.09 -3.41 -23.89
N GLY A 751 -0.28 -4.47 -23.96
CA GLY A 751 -0.39 -5.67 -23.13
C GLY A 751 -1.66 -6.50 -23.37
N GLN A 752 -2.49 -6.14 -24.37
CA GLN A 752 -3.73 -6.84 -24.67
C GLN A 752 -3.53 -7.87 -25.77
N GLU A 753 -3.98 -9.11 -25.54
CA GLU A 753 -3.92 -10.16 -26.57
C GLU A 753 -4.56 -9.68 -27.89
N PRO A 754 -3.89 -9.90 -29.04
CA PRO A 754 -4.42 -9.42 -30.31
C PRO A 754 -5.74 -10.11 -30.64
N LEU A 755 -6.72 -9.33 -31.12
CA LEU A 755 -8.00 -9.87 -31.56
C LEU A 755 -7.78 -10.84 -32.74
N ARG A 756 -8.63 -11.87 -32.83
CA ARG A 756 -8.54 -12.87 -33.92
C ARG A 756 -8.52 -12.22 -35.29
N ASP A 757 -9.30 -11.17 -35.50
CA ASP A 757 -9.36 -10.44 -36.78
C ASP A 757 -8.04 -9.74 -37.13
N ASP A 758 -7.28 -9.27 -36.13
CA ASP A 758 -5.98 -8.64 -36.36
C ASP A 758 -4.89 -9.68 -36.64
N ILE A 759 -5.00 -10.87 -36.03
CA ILE A 759 -4.17 -12.04 -36.39
C ILE A 759 -4.45 -12.49 -37.82
N PHE A 760 -5.73 -12.50 -38.24
CA PHE A 760 -6.12 -12.87 -39.61
C PHE A 760 -5.62 -11.89 -40.67
N LYS A 761 -5.45 -10.60 -40.33
CA LYS A 761 -4.86 -9.61 -41.24
C LYS A 761 -3.40 -9.93 -41.57
N CYS A 762 -2.67 -10.50 -40.60
CA CYS A 762 -1.27 -10.89 -40.79
C CYS A 762 -1.07 -12.10 -41.70
N LEU A 763 -2.09 -12.89 -42.04
CA LEU A 763 -1.94 -14.07 -42.90
C LEU A 763 -1.88 -13.67 -44.39
N GLY A 764 -0.81 -14.07 -45.09
CA GLY A 764 -0.62 -13.78 -46.51
C GLY A 764 -1.65 -14.45 -47.42
N ASN A 765 -2.23 -15.57 -46.98
CA ASN A 765 -3.33 -16.26 -47.67
C ASN A 765 -4.57 -16.29 -46.78
N ARG A 766 -5.61 -15.54 -47.16
CA ARG A 766 -6.91 -15.62 -46.51
C ARG A 766 -7.55 -16.97 -46.84
N PRO A 767 -7.88 -17.83 -45.85
CA PRO A 767 -8.73 -18.98 -46.14
C PRO A 767 -10.08 -18.46 -46.65
N SER A 768 -10.47 -18.86 -47.86
CA SER A 768 -11.82 -18.57 -48.34
C SER A 768 -12.80 -19.32 -47.45
N ILE A 769 -13.78 -18.61 -46.89
CA ILE A 769 -14.88 -19.19 -46.12
C ILE A 769 -15.53 -20.28 -46.99
N LEU A 770 -15.51 -21.53 -46.52
CA LEU A 770 -16.31 -22.64 -47.02
C LEU A 770 -17.52 -22.81 -46.10
#